data_AF-A0A4Q1VGM4-F1
#
_entry.id   AF-A0A4Q1VGM4-F1
#
_cell.length_a   1.000
_cell.length_b   1.000
_cell.length_c   1.000
_cell.angle_alpha   90.00
_cell.angle_beta   90.00
_cell.angle_gamma   90.00
#
_symmetry.space_group_name_H-M   'P 1'
#
loop_
_entity.id
_entity.type
_entity.pdbx_description
1 polymer ?
#
loop_
_entity_poly.entity_id
_entity_poly.type
_entity_poly.pdbx_seq_one_letter_code
_entity_poly.pdbx_strand_id
1 'polypeptide(L)'
;MRINYVAVYPARQDGEPAYAHLMRVAQANGVKRVATLATNLGLESYRLHMRSSLETIAHVGRSDTVSLAHDTATDDRDIVTLRGETLRRGTQWASLGIRRACPACYAEDKRAVEPYKRRLPRAWHRTWWDVTAVTACPVHYCRLISRCPQCSEPFDPGRGSIDRCPNNHDISRFECVPADAQEVRSSAYIVGRLGGGPRINVPALDDMPLHWAIETMEVIGYAATERSFVKQHGDSRGASSQSCGIGLSVVEDLGIAAPKLVAGLREGAHTVRGSGKQKAYGGFDTWAFGLPDGALKRHLTKAIERDMAAAGIGRAIRIVPVEASGISLSKAAQMIGTNVDWVRRVAVEKGFIEPRRRWKGAPITLSEQTVEILRHEKDAWLNLEETAARLRVDVYAMRRLLDAGHLDGITSENPRFEATSGAHQWRISPETIDGFIAKLAGTLDESVSPSLSLIEASFAASKSLTRVVGLILRGHLCVCAIDEAAEGLARLKVRVVDIKTALQKDRGDMRTFLEASAEIGLTPAAAKEVRDAGYLPFTKTGRRYAVSKQDIDEFNDLYTTSSKLAEKFGLLGWQSADQLLRTIGVKAVGDRDFAKRFIYHRKETEEAIRGWSQSETKAESYSAGGWLTPKHALNQLQVPYILGMELIAAGILPSEDNSRGRRLSEEAVSEFRARYLTTVEAGELLGCTAQKAINLLREQKLVAGPPDYSGYLYERKSALEAIERLNSVVVEEPPRFEFDPDEHITASQITELVGINRDTITFLEKKGLLSSARQGGQFYFSATQLAAFRERYLGGRDVVEALAANTKDPGMNPVWFSKRLGLKSAFGPPEIKAYIFNRDEFVEAVRQYEVERQADEDRQAKIAEIPVLLSRDVGARLRIVSKLMANLVRAGILRGEKRGLSVVFTLEEVERFEKTYILATEASEHIGKKGSMTAVAALQRLGVPPIAPYSELGGYIYNREQALRALDGLTHNLWSAA
;
A
#
# COMPACT_ATOMS: atom_id res chain seq x y z
N MET A 1 26.06 -20.61 17.20
CA MET A 1 26.21 -21.95 16.59
C MET A 1 25.67 -21.90 15.17
N ARG A 2 26.55 -21.84 14.17
CA ARG A 2 26.12 -22.02 12.77
C ARG A 2 25.84 -23.50 12.56
N ILE A 3 24.62 -23.81 12.17
CA ILE A 3 24.23 -25.18 11.81
C ILE A 3 24.68 -25.37 10.37
N ASN A 4 25.99 -25.57 10.16
CA ASN A 4 26.51 -26.00 8.85
C ASN A 4 26.16 -27.46 8.56
N TYR A 5 25.67 -28.18 9.59
CA TYR A 5 25.22 -29.56 9.48
C TYR A 5 23.94 -29.75 10.28
N VAL A 6 22.85 -30.06 9.58
CA VAL A 6 21.68 -30.71 10.17
C VAL A 6 22.12 -32.14 10.50
N ALA A 7 22.29 -32.47 11.77
CA ALA A 7 22.80 -33.79 12.17
C ALA A 7 21.69 -34.86 12.17
N VAL A 8 20.44 -34.40 12.30
CA VAL A 8 19.29 -35.27 12.54
C VAL A 8 18.18 -34.96 11.55
N TYR A 9 17.72 -36.01 10.86
CA TYR A 9 16.74 -35.93 9.78
C TYR A 9 15.52 -36.79 10.13
N PRO A 10 14.43 -36.20 10.64
CA PRO A 10 13.18 -36.95 10.80
C PRO A 10 12.72 -37.43 9.42
N ALA A 11 12.14 -38.63 9.35
CA ALA A 11 11.50 -39.09 8.12
C ALA A 11 10.24 -38.25 7.85
N ARG A 12 10.10 -37.78 6.60
CA ARG A 12 8.88 -37.11 6.12
C ARG A 12 7.69 -38.06 6.24
N GLN A 13 6.56 -37.53 6.66
CA GLN A 13 5.32 -38.29 6.83
C GLN A 13 4.34 -37.98 5.70
N ASP A 14 3.43 -38.91 5.40
CA ASP A 14 2.41 -38.61 4.40
C ASP A 14 1.42 -37.54 4.92
N GLY A 15 1.07 -36.60 4.05
CA GLY A 15 0.30 -35.42 4.39
C GLY A 15 1.13 -34.28 5.00
N GLU A 16 2.45 -34.41 5.13
CA GLU A 16 3.32 -33.40 5.73
C GLU A 16 3.84 -32.37 4.69
N PRO A 17 3.49 -31.08 4.81
CA PRO A 17 3.99 -30.05 3.89
C PRO A 17 5.45 -29.67 4.17
N ALA A 18 6.14 -29.09 3.18
CA ALA A 18 7.55 -28.72 3.26
C ALA A 18 7.92 -27.89 4.49
N TYR A 19 7.13 -26.87 4.80
CA TYR A 19 7.42 -26.02 5.95
C TYR A 19 7.30 -26.78 7.28
N ALA A 20 6.35 -27.72 7.40
CA ALA A 20 6.16 -28.52 8.61
C ALA A 20 7.29 -29.55 8.77
N HIS A 21 7.72 -30.16 7.67
CA HIS A 21 8.89 -31.02 7.67
C HIS A 21 10.13 -30.25 8.13
N LEU A 22 10.33 -29.04 7.62
CA LEU A 22 11.42 -28.16 8.05
C LEU A 22 11.31 -27.78 9.53
N MET A 23 10.10 -27.60 10.08
CA MET A 23 9.90 -27.40 11.52
C MET A 23 10.36 -28.63 12.32
N ARG A 24 10.02 -29.85 11.91
CA ARG A 24 10.52 -31.06 12.60
C ARG A 24 12.04 -31.21 12.48
N VAL A 25 12.63 -30.87 11.33
CA VAL A 25 14.09 -30.80 11.17
C VAL A 25 14.67 -29.78 12.16
N ALA A 26 14.08 -28.58 12.26
CA ALA A 26 14.48 -27.58 13.24
C ALA A 26 14.39 -28.11 14.68
N GLN A 27 13.28 -28.75 15.06
CA GLN A 27 13.08 -29.33 16.39
C GLN A 27 14.11 -30.42 16.71
N ALA A 28 14.36 -31.32 15.76
CA ALA A 28 15.31 -32.44 15.92
C ALA A 28 16.76 -31.95 16.15
N ASN A 29 17.06 -30.74 15.70
CA ASN A 29 18.38 -30.12 15.80
C ASN A 29 18.41 -28.97 16.83
N GLY A 30 17.39 -28.84 17.69
CA GLY A 30 17.35 -27.86 18.77
C GLY A 30 17.18 -26.40 18.32
N VAL A 31 16.71 -26.16 17.08
CA VAL A 31 16.48 -24.83 16.54
C VAL A 31 15.13 -24.30 16.98
N LYS A 32 15.12 -23.21 17.77
CA LYS A 32 13.89 -22.65 18.35
C LYS A 32 12.92 -22.03 17.33
N ARG A 33 13.43 -21.52 16.21
CA ARG A 33 12.63 -20.84 15.17
C ARG A 33 12.96 -21.42 13.80
N VAL A 34 11.93 -21.80 13.04
CA VAL A 34 12.12 -22.34 11.68
C VAL A 34 12.71 -21.29 10.76
N ALA A 35 12.35 -20.01 10.96
CA ALA A 35 12.93 -18.89 10.21
C ALA A 35 14.46 -18.81 10.35
N THR A 36 15.01 -19.14 11.54
CA THR A 36 16.47 -19.17 11.74
C THR A 36 17.12 -20.29 10.94
N LEU A 37 16.50 -21.47 10.90
CA LEU A 37 16.98 -22.57 10.06
C LEU A 37 16.89 -22.18 8.58
N ALA A 38 15.75 -21.64 8.14
CA ALA A 38 15.54 -21.18 6.77
C ALA A 38 16.59 -20.16 6.32
N THR A 39 16.84 -19.11 7.12
CA THR A 39 17.88 -18.11 6.81
C THR A 39 19.27 -18.74 6.70
N ASN A 40 19.60 -19.71 7.56
CA ASN A 40 20.88 -20.43 7.48
C ASN A 40 20.99 -21.29 6.22
N LEU A 41 19.87 -21.71 5.64
CA LEU A 41 19.79 -22.48 4.39
C LEU A 41 19.67 -21.58 3.15
N GLY A 42 19.74 -20.25 3.30
CA GLY A 42 19.55 -19.31 2.19
C GLY A 42 18.09 -19.18 1.73
N LEU A 43 17.13 -19.65 2.53
CA LEU A 43 15.70 -19.59 2.23
C LEU A 43 15.07 -18.32 2.80
N GLU A 44 14.18 -17.73 2.03
CA GLU A 44 13.35 -16.60 2.47
C GLU A 44 12.23 -17.12 3.36
N SER A 45 12.20 -16.69 4.63
CA SER A 45 11.27 -17.20 5.65
C SER A 45 9.80 -17.08 5.26
N TYR A 46 9.42 -16.02 4.53
CA TYR A 46 8.05 -15.80 4.07
C TYR A 46 7.65 -16.72 2.89
N ARG A 47 8.62 -17.36 2.23
CA ARG A 47 8.41 -18.29 1.10
C ARG A 47 8.43 -19.76 1.49
N LEU A 48 8.57 -20.10 2.77
CA LEU A 48 8.65 -21.49 3.22
C LEU A 48 7.37 -22.30 2.91
N HIS A 49 6.24 -21.63 2.73
CA HIS A 49 4.95 -22.22 2.41
C HIS A 49 4.74 -22.42 0.91
N MET A 50 5.70 -21.95 0.09
CA MET A 50 5.63 -21.98 -1.36
C MET A 50 6.58 -23.03 -1.92
N ARG A 51 6.27 -23.50 -3.13
CA ARG A 51 7.10 -24.46 -3.86
C ARG A 51 8.54 -23.97 -4.15
N SER A 52 8.79 -22.67 -4.11
CA SER A 52 10.09 -22.07 -4.46
C SER A 52 11.24 -22.49 -3.54
N SER A 53 10.95 -23.07 -2.36
CA SER A 53 11.96 -23.56 -1.41
C SER A 53 12.07 -25.10 -1.37
N LEU A 54 11.34 -25.82 -2.24
CA LEU A 54 11.17 -27.27 -2.11
C LEU A 54 12.45 -28.07 -2.23
N GLU A 55 13.28 -27.80 -3.23
CA GLU A 55 14.49 -28.58 -3.49
C GLU A 55 15.46 -28.51 -2.31
N THR A 56 15.65 -27.31 -1.75
CA THR A 56 16.48 -27.12 -0.56
C THR A 56 15.90 -27.83 0.65
N ILE A 57 14.58 -27.73 0.89
CA ILE A 57 13.94 -28.41 2.04
C ILE A 57 13.99 -29.92 1.88
N ALA A 58 13.75 -30.45 0.68
CA ALA A 58 13.83 -31.87 0.37
C ALA A 58 15.25 -32.39 0.58
N HIS A 59 16.26 -31.67 0.06
CA HIS A 59 17.67 -31.99 0.26
C HIS A 59 18.06 -32.00 1.74
N VAL A 60 17.72 -30.94 2.46
CA VAL A 60 18.02 -30.79 3.89
C VAL A 60 17.27 -31.81 4.73
N GLY A 61 16.04 -32.16 4.36
CA GLY A 61 15.22 -33.15 5.04
C GLY A 61 15.47 -34.59 4.60
N ARG A 62 16.41 -34.84 3.67
CA ARG A 62 16.64 -36.15 3.01
C ARG A 62 15.35 -36.81 2.53
N SER A 63 14.51 -36.02 1.88
CA SER A 63 13.18 -36.41 1.43
C SER A 63 13.10 -36.36 -0.09
N ASP A 64 12.19 -37.13 -0.66
CA ASP A 64 11.87 -37.04 -2.08
C ASP A 64 11.13 -35.73 -2.38
N THR A 65 11.64 -34.97 -3.35
CA THR A 65 11.09 -33.67 -3.76
C THR A 65 9.68 -33.81 -4.30
N VAL A 66 9.37 -34.89 -5.04
CA VAL A 66 8.05 -35.09 -5.65
C VAL A 66 6.98 -35.32 -4.58
N SER A 67 7.26 -36.20 -3.63
CA SER A 67 6.39 -36.49 -2.49
C SER A 67 6.17 -35.25 -1.61
N LEU A 68 7.22 -34.45 -1.39
CA LEU A 68 7.11 -33.20 -0.63
C LEU A 68 6.31 -32.13 -1.38
N ALA A 69 6.51 -32.04 -2.70
CA ALA A 69 5.78 -31.11 -3.58
C ALA A 69 4.28 -31.45 -3.66
N HIS A 70 3.92 -32.74 -3.58
CA HIS A 70 2.54 -33.21 -3.58
C HIS A 70 1.76 -32.64 -2.39
N ASP A 71 2.38 -32.56 -1.21
CA ASP A 71 1.73 -32.08 0.02
C ASP A 71 1.93 -30.59 0.31
N THR A 72 2.73 -29.92 -0.51
CA THR A 72 3.02 -28.49 -0.36
C THR A 72 2.21 -27.70 -1.38
N ALA A 73 1.39 -26.79 -0.86
CA ALA A 73 0.53 -25.96 -1.68
C ALA A 73 1.32 -25.08 -2.66
N THR A 74 0.78 -24.86 -3.85
CA THR A 74 1.30 -23.92 -4.85
C THR A 74 0.44 -22.68 -4.89
N ASP A 75 1.07 -21.56 -5.21
CA ASP A 75 0.45 -20.27 -5.09
C ASP A 75 0.37 -19.57 -6.46
N ASP A 76 -0.85 -19.34 -6.93
CA ASP A 76 -1.18 -18.38 -7.97
C ASP A 76 -2.03 -17.27 -7.35
N ARG A 77 -1.93 -16.03 -7.84
CA ARG A 77 -2.35 -14.76 -7.20
C ARG A 77 -3.55 -14.88 -6.25
N ASP A 78 -4.65 -15.49 -6.72
CA ASP A 78 -5.90 -15.67 -5.97
C ASP A 78 -6.27 -17.14 -5.64
N ILE A 79 -5.53 -18.12 -6.18
CA ILE A 79 -5.84 -19.55 -6.08
C ILE A 79 -4.64 -20.32 -5.55
N VAL A 80 -4.90 -21.16 -4.55
CA VAL A 80 -3.94 -22.10 -3.99
C VAL A 80 -4.24 -23.49 -4.53
N THR A 81 -3.25 -24.20 -5.07
CA THR A 81 -3.41 -25.59 -5.52
C THR A 81 -2.74 -26.54 -4.53
N LEU A 82 -3.46 -27.56 -4.07
CA LEU A 82 -2.97 -28.58 -3.13
C LEU A 82 -3.46 -29.96 -3.58
N ARG A 83 -2.53 -30.91 -3.78
CA ARG A 83 -2.85 -32.29 -4.23
C ARG A 83 -3.81 -32.35 -5.43
N GLY A 84 -3.67 -31.41 -6.37
CA GLY A 84 -4.51 -31.29 -7.57
C GLY A 84 -5.84 -30.55 -7.39
N GLU A 85 -6.23 -30.24 -6.15
CA GLU A 85 -7.41 -29.44 -5.84
C GLU A 85 -7.08 -27.95 -5.74
N THR A 86 -8.06 -27.09 -6.01
CA THR A 86 -7.89 -25.62 -5.95
C THR A 86 -8.69 -25.02 -4.80
N LEU A 87 -8.13 -24.00 -4.15
CA LEU A 87 -8.64 -23.30 -2.96
C LEU A 87 -8.54 -21.79 -3.16
N ARG A 88 -9.48 -20.99 -2.66
CA ARG A 88 -9.38 -19.52 -2.69
C ARG A 88 -8.38 -19.01 -1.64
N ARG A 89 -7.44 -18.16 -2.07
CA ARG A 89 -6.49 -17.52 -1.16
C ARG A 89 -7.20 -16.61 -0.16
N GLY A 90 -6.82 -16.72 1.12
CA GLY A 90 -7.22 -15.80 2.18
C GLY A 90 -8.62 -16.03 2.77
N THR A 91 -9.47 -16.82 2.11
CA THR A 91 -10.75 -17.29 2.67
C THR A 91 -10.71 -18.77 3.01
N GLN A 92 -10.18 -19.60 2.10
CA GLN A 92 -10.17 -21.06 2.21
C GLN A 92 -8.80 -21.64 2.57
N TRP A 93 -7.74 -20.86 2.34
CA TRP A 93 -6.37 -21.20 2.72
C TRP A 93 -5.88 -20.29 3.83
N ALA A 94 -5.53 -20.86 4.98
CA ALA A 94 -4.95 -20.15 6.12
C ALA A 94 -3.47 -19.85 5.82
N SER A 95 -3.19 -18.75 5.12
CA SER A 95 -1.82 -18.29 4.96
C SER A 95 -1.26 -17.83 6.31
N LEU A 96 -0.31 -18.57 6.88
CA LEU A 96 0.71 -18.10 7.83
C LEU A 96 0.27 -17.54 9.20
N GLY A 97 -1.01 -17.28 9.43
CA GLY A 97 -1.46 -16.57 10.64
C GLY A 97 -1.56 -17.46 11.87
N ILE A 98 -2.15 -18.65 11.74
CA ILE A 98 -2.47 -19.52 12.87
C ILE A 98 -2.44 -20.99 12.44
N ARG A 99 -1.56 -21.78 13.05
CA ARG A 99 -1.50 -23.24 12.84
C ARG A 99 -2.62 -23.93 13.63
N ARG A 100 -3.20 -24.97 13.06
CA ARG A 100 -4.20 -25.82 13.73
C ARG A 100 -3.64 -27.21 13.99
N ALA A 101 -4.13 -27.88 15.02
CA ALA A 101 -3.73 -29.23 15.37
C ALA A 101 -4.85 -30.02 16.04
N CYS A 102 -4.83 -31.34 15.85
CA CYS A 102 -5.58 -32.30 16.65
C CYS A 102 -4.68 -32.82 17.79
N PRO A 103 -5.02 -32.63 19.07
CA PRO A 103 -4.25 -33.15 20.20
C PRO A 103 -4.10 -34.67 20.17
N ALA A 104 -5.18 -35.40 19.83
CA ALA A 104 -5.17 -36.86 19.77
C ALA A 104 -4.28 -37.40 18.64
N CYS A 105 -4.29 -36.79 17.45
CA CYS A 105 -3.34 -37.14 16.39
C CYS A 105 -1.90 -37.00 16.90
N TYR A 106 -1.56 -35.89 17.55
CA TYR A 106 -0.20 -35.70 18.09
C TYR A 106 0.14 -36.71 19.19
N ALA A 107 -0.82 -37.11 20.01
CA ALA A 107 -0.62 -38.14 21.03
C ALA A 107 -0.37 -39.53 20.40
N GLU A 108 -1.07 -39.88 19.32
CA GLU A 108 -0.84 -41.11 18.55
C GLU A 108 0.51 -41.09 17.83
N ASP A 109 0.82 -39.99 17.13
CA ASP A 109 2.10 -39.82 16.43
C ASP A 109 3.28 -40.01 17.41
N LYS A 110 3.14 -39.50 18.65
CA LYS A 110 4.15 -39.69 19.72
C LYS A 110 4.23 -41.13 20.24
N ARG A 111 3.10 -41.84 20.33
CA ARG A 111 3.03 -43.23 20.83
C ARG A 111 3.52 -44.25 19.81
N ALA A 112 3.43 -43.95 18.52
CA ALA A 112 3.87 -44.84 17.44
C ALA A 112 5.32 -45.31 17.70
N VAL A 113 5.50 -46.64 17.85
CA VAL A 113 6.79 -47.26 18.14
C VAL A 113 7.60 -47.32 16.85
N GLU A 114 8.76 -46.70 16.84
CA GLU A 114 9.72 -46.85 15.74
C GLU A 114 10.79 -47.89 16.15
N PRO A 115 10.95 -48.99 15.41
CA PRO A 115 11.82 -50.09 15.81
C PRO A 115 13.30 -49.72 15.94
N TYR A 116 13.75 -48.64 15.29
CA TYR A 116 15.17 -48.27 15.23
C TYR A 116 15.37 -46.76 15.12
N LYS A 117 15.36 -45.98 16.23
CA LYS A 117 16.16 -44.74 16.44
C LYS A 117 15.73 -43.92 17.67
N ARG A 118 16.70 -43.13 18.16
CA ARG A 118 16.63 -42.15 19.27
C ARG A 118 15.46 -41.16 19.14
N ARG A 119 15.15 -40.45 20.24
CA ARG A 119 14.13 -39.41 20.48
C ARG A 119 13.97 -38.33 19.36
N LEU A 120 13.45 -38.69 18.19
CA LEU A 120 13.12 -37.73 17.13
C LEU A 120 11.72 -37.13 17.35
N PRO A 121 11.46 -35.90 16.85
CA PRO A 121 10.11 -35.33 16.81
C PRO A 121 9.21 -36.20 15.94
N ARG A 122 8.26 -36.89 16.58
CA ARG A 122 7.35 -37.80 15.88
C ARG A 122 6.04 -37.17 15.46
N ALA A 123 5.51 -36.18 16.19
CA ALA A 123 4.31 -35.47 15.74
C ALA A 123 4.60 -34.68 14.46
N TRP A 124 3.67 -34.68 13.51
CA TRP A 124 3.76 -33.87 12.29
C TRP A 124 2.47 -33.12 11.99
N HIS A 125 2.62 -31.96 11.34
CA HIS A 125 1.49 -31.17 10.87
C HIS A 125 0.96 -31.74 9.56
N ARG A 126 -0.36 -31.83 9.45
CA ARG A 126 -1.05 -32.36 8.26
C ARG A 126 -1.51 -31.19 7.40
N THR A 127 -1.20 -31.23 6.11
CA THR A 127 -1.42 -30.12 5.15
C THR A 127 -2.89 -29.68 5.07
N TRP A 128 -3.84 -30.61 5.21
CA TRP A 128 -5.27 -30.29 5.22
C TRP A 128 -5.72 -29.50 6.47
N TRP A 129 -4.92 -29.42 7.53
CA TRP A 129 -5.18 -28.50 8.65
C TRP A 129 -4.93 -27.02 8.29
N ASP A 130 -4.42 -26.73 7.09
CA ASP A 130 -4.28 -25.36 6.58
C ASP A 130 -5.50 -24.90 5.78
N VAL A 131 -6.43 -25.81 5.46
CA VAL A 131 -7.70 -25.50 4.77
C VAL A 131 -8.73 -25.02 5.79
N THR A 132 -9.14 -23.76 5.73
CA THR A 132 -9.93 -23.10 6.81
C THR A 132 -11.22 -23.84 7.14
N ALA A 133 -11.89 -24.41 6.13
CA ALA A 133 -13.11 -25.20 6.30
C ALA A 133 -12.90 -26.56 7.00
N VAL A 134 -11.66 -27.08 7.09
CA VAL A 134 -11.33 -28.26 7.91
C VAL A 134 -11.20 -27.82 9.36
N THR A 135 -12.21 -28.11 10.15
CA THR A 135 -12.39 -27.59 11.52
C THR A 135 -12.45 -28.70 12.56
N ALA A 136 -12.74 -29.92 12.15
CA ALA A 136 -12.65 -31.11 12.97
C ALA A 136 -11.69 -32.14 12.38
N CYS A 137 -11.10 -32.96 13.25
CA CYS A 137 -10.35 -34.13 12.85
C CYS A 137 -11.33 -35.27 12.50
N PRO A 138 -11.29 -35.82 11.27
CA PRO A 138 -12.18 -36.91 10.89
C PRO A 138 -11.80 -38.26 11.49
N VAL A 139 -10.62 -38.36 12.11
CA VAL A 139 -10.12 -39.58 12.76
C VAL A 139 -10.53 -39.62 14.23
N HIS A 140 -10.39 -38.49 14.93
CA HIS A 140 -10.63 -38.38 16.39
C HIS A 140 -11.93 -37.71 16.76
N TYR A 141 -12.74 -37.30 15.77
CA TYR A 141 -14.06 -36.71 15.96
C TYR A 141 -14.07 -35.47 16.89
N CYS A 142 -12.97 -34.70 16.86
CA CYS A 142 -12.77 -33.56 17.74
C CYS A 142 -12.40 -32.29 16.98
N ARG A 143 -12.69 -31.12 17.55
CA ARG A 143 -12.34 -29.84 16.96
C ARG A 143 -10.83 -29.64 16.93
N LEU A 144 -10.34 -29.08 15.83
CA LEU A 144 -8.94 -28.66 15.72
C LEU A 144 -8.73 -27.42 16.58
N ILE A 145 -7.67 -27.43 17.39
CA ILE A 145 -7.29 -26.28 18.20
C ILE A 145 -6.26 -25.44 17.46
N SER A 146 -6.39 -24.12 17.59
CA SER A 146 -5.50 -23.12 16.95
C SER A 146 -4.74 -22.26 17.97
N ARG A 147 -5.11 -22.40 19.25
CA ARG A 147 -4.56 -21.70 20.40
C ARG A 147 -4.32 -22.71 21.52
N CYS A 148 -3.35 -22.41 22.36
CA CYS A 148 -3.08 -23.21 23.55
C CYS A 148 -4.21 -23.03 24.58
N PRO A 149 -4.88 -24.10 25.05
CA PRO A 149 -5.91 -23.98 26.08
C PRO A 149 -5.42 -23.45 27.43
N GLN A 150 -4.11 -23.58 27.72
CA GLN A 150 -3.52 -23.13 28.99
C GLN A 150 -3.05 -21.67 28.97
N CYS A 151 -2.61 -21.15 27.82
CA CYS A 151 -2.05 -19.79 27.75
C CYS A 151 -2.64 -18.91 26.65
N SER A 152 -3.64 -19.38 25.90
CA SER A 152 -4.37 -18.65 24.84
C SER A 152 -3.55 -18.16 23.64
N GLU A 153 -2.23 -18.31 23.68
CA GLU A 153 -1.32 -18.01 22.58
C GLU A 153 -1.63 -18.85 21.33
N PRO A 154 -1.66 -18.26 20.13
CA PRO A 154 -1.83 -18.99 18.88
C PRO A 154 -0.64 -19.90 18.62
N PHE A 155 -0.88 -21.00 17.91
CA PHE A 155 0.21 -21.85 17.43
C PHE A 155 0.95 -21.14 16.28
N ASP A 156 2.09 -20.55 16.61
CA ASP A 156 2.97 -19.84 15.69
C ASP A 156 3.65 -20.81 14.70
N PRO A 157 3.38 -20.71 13.38
CA PRO A 157 4.06 -21.53 12.38
C PRO A 157 5.56 -21.19 12.23
N GLY A 158 6.02 -20.05 12.75
CA GLY A 158 7.42 -19.62 12.75
C GLY A 158 8.29 -20.29 13.83
N ARG A 159 7.69 -21.03 14.77
CA ARG A 159 8.44 -21.78 15.80
C ARG A 159 8.95 -23.10 15.28
N GLY A 160 10.12 -23.49 15.78
CA GLY A 160 10.73 -24.79 15.45
C GLY A 160 10.02 -25.98 16.07
N SER A 161 9.23 -25.81 17.13
CA SER A 161 8.53 -26.92 17.80
C SER A 161 7.12 -27.14 17.23
N ILE A 162 6.84 -28.31 16.67
CA ILE A 162 5.54 -28.63 16.06
C ILE A 162 4.51 -29.09 17.08
N ASP A 163 4.96 -29.71 18.18
CA ASP A 163 4.13 -30.32 19.22
C ASP A 163 4.01 -29.47 20.49
N ARG A 164 4.52 -28.23 20.47
CA ARG A 164 4.50 -27.33 21.61
C ARG A 164 4.02 -25.94 21.24
N CYS A 165 3.35 -25.29 22.19
CA CYS A 165 2.93 -23.90 22.05
C CYS A 165 4.09 -22.91 22.34
N PRO A 166 3.89 -21.59 22.18
CA PRO A 166 4.90 -20.59 22.50
C PRO A 166 5.43 -20.63 23.94
N ASN A 167 4.59 -21.04 24.89
CA ASN A 167 4.93 -21.22 26.30
C ASN A 167 5.34 -22.65 26.65
N ASN A 168 5.75 -23.45 25.65
CA ASN A 168 6.32 -24.79 25.80
C ASN A 168 5.36 -25.87 26.32
N HIS A 169 4.06 -25.58 26.46
CA HIS A 169 3.04 -26.59 26.78
C HIS A 169 2.93 -27.62 25.64
N ASP A 170 2.81 -28.90 26.00
CA ASP A 170 2.72 -30.02 25.07
C ASP A 170 1.31 -30.15 24.50
N ILE A 171 1.16 -29.95 23.18
CA ILE A 171 -0.13 -29.97 22.48
C ILE A 171 -0.79 -31.34 22.56
N SER A 172 -0.01 -32.43 22.63
CA SER A 172 -0.54 -33.80 22.69
C SER A 172 -1.23 -34.15 24.02
N ARG A 173 -1.09 -33.29 25.04
CA ARG A 173 -1.68 -33.50 26.37
C ARG A 173 -3.00 -32.77 26.56
N PHE A 174 -3.41 -31.94 25.61
CA PHE A 174 -4.68 -31.24 25.72
C PHE A 174 -5.85 -32.18 25.47
N GLU A 175 -6.92 -31.98 26.23
CA GLU A 175 -8.18 -32.68 26.04
C GLU A 175 -8.79 -32.29 24.70
N CYS A 176 -9.26 -33.29 23.95
CA CYS A 176 -9.96 -33.09 22.70
C CYS A 176 -11.41 -32.67 22.98
N VAL A 177 -11.81 -31.50 22.47
CA VAL A 177 -13.22 -31.09 22.48
C VAL A 177 -13.96 -31.82 21.36
N PRO A 178 -15.01 -32.62 21.66
CA PRO A 178 -15.79 -33.29 20.63
C PRO A 178 -16.36 -32.30 19.60
N ALA A 179 -16.33 -32.68 18.33
CA ALA A 179 -16.96 -31.92 17.25
C ALA A 179 -18.35 -32.49 16.94
N ASP A 180 -19.23 -31.66 16.40
CA ASP A 180 -20.54 -32.12 15.93
C ASP A 180 -20.39 -33.11 14.75
N ALA A 181 -21.32 -34.06 14.63
CA ALA A 181 -21.25 -35.09 13.59
C ALA A 181 -21.24 -34.51 12.16
N GLN A 182 -21.95 -33.41 11.90
CA GLN A 182 -21.96 -32.74 10.60
C GLN A 182 -20.65 -31.96 10.35
N GLU A 183 -20.09 -31.35 11.40
CA GLU A 183 -18.77 -30.70 11.37
C GLU A 183 -17.66 -31.71 11.05
N VAL A 184 -17.69 -32.89 11.67
CA VAL A 184 -16.78 -34.01 11.34
C VAL A 184 -17.00 -34.45 9.90
N ARG A 185 -18.25 -34.68 9.47
CA ARG A 185 -18.56 -35.21 8.13
C ARG A 185 -18.10 -34.27 7.01
N SER A 186 -18.31 -32.96 7.16
CA SER A 186 -17.81 -31.97 6.19
C SER A 186 -16.29 -31.87 6.16
N SER A 187 -15.64 -31.91 7.32
CA SER A 187 -14.18 -31.98 7.39
C SER A 187 -13.66 -33.27 6.74
N ALA A 188 -14.32 -34.42 6.95
CA ALA A 188 -13.98 -35.70 6.35
C ALA A 188 -14.12 -35.68 4.82
N TYR A 189 -15.16 -35.04 4.28
CA TYR A 189 -15.34 -34.87 2.84
C TYR A 189 -14.16 -34.09 2.23
N ILE A 190 -13.81 -32.93 2.81
CA ILE A 190 -12.71 -32.09 2.33
C ILE A 190 -11.37 -32.84 2.42
N VAL A 191 -11.11 -33.50 3.56
CA VAL A 191 -9.89 -34.28 3.78
C VAL A 191 -9.80 -35.46 2.81
N GLY A 192 -10.92 -36.15 2.53
CA GLY A 192 -11.02 -37.24 1.56
C GLY A 192 -10.75 -36.78 0.13
N ARG A 193 -11.25 -35.60 -0.28
CA ARG A 193 -10.93 -34.97 -1.57
C ARG A 193 -9.43 -34.67 -1.72
N LEU A 194 -8.79 -34.26 -0.63
CA LEU A 194 -7.34 -34.04 -0.56
C LEU A 194 -6.55 -35.35 -0.35
N GLY A 195 -7.18 -36.52 -0.36
CA GLY A 195 -6.50 -37.81 -0.16
C GLY A 195 -5.88 -38.00 1.23
N GLY A 196 -6.30 -37.23 2.23
CA GLY A 196 -5.85 -37.37 3.63
C GLY A 196 -6.69 -38.37 4.45
N GLY A 197 -7.67 -39.01 3.82
CA GLY A 197 -8.57 -39.97 4.43
C GLY A 197 -9.46 -40.64 3.37
N PRO A 198 -10.41 -41.50 3.78
CA PRO A 198 -11.35 -42.13 2.86
C PRO A 198 -12.14 -41.10 2.06
N ARG A 199 -12.27 -41.32 0.74
CA ARG A 199 -13.06 -40.44 -0.12
C ARG A 199 -14.55 -40.61 0.17
N ILE A 200 -15.24 -39.50 0.44
CA ILE A 200 -16.70 -39.45 0.53
C ILE A 200 -17.22 -38.97 -0.82
N ASN A 201 -18.00 -39.80 -1.49
CA ASN A 201 -18.54 -39.48 -2.81
C ASN A 201 -19.83 -38.68 -2.65
N VAL A 202 -19.82 -37.44 -3.12
CA VAL A 202 -21.00 -36.58 -3.21
C VAL A 202 -21.04 -36.05 -4.62
N PRO A 203 -21.65 -36.77 -5.59
CA PRO A 203 -21.49 -36.48 -7.02
C PRO A 203 -21.75 -35.02 -7.40
N ALA A 204 -22.71 -34.37 -6.74
CA ALA A 204 -23.04 -32.97 -6.96
C ALA A 204 -21.90 -31.97 -6.62
N LEU A 205 -20.98 -32.34 -5.72
CA LEU A 205 -19.76 -31.60 -5.36
C LEU A 205 -18.49 -32.22 -5.98
N ASP A 206 -18.53 -33.53 -6.23
CA ASP A 206 -17.76 -34.35 -7.19
C ASP A 206 -17.21 -33.57 -8.38
N ASP A 207 -18.16 -33.02 -9.14
CA ASP A 207 -17.94 -32.51 -10.49
C ASP A 207 -17.37 -31.07 -10.53
N MET A 208 -17.06 -30.48 -9.37
CA MET A 208 -16.52 -29.11 -9.29
C MET A 208 -15.20 -29.05 -8.52
N PRO A 209 -14.37 -28.02 -8.78
CA PRO A 209 -13.16 -27.78 -8.00
C PRO A 209 -13.46 -27.60 -6.51
N LEU A 210 -12.56 -28.06 -5.63
CA LEU A 210 -12.79 -28.05 -4.18
C LEU A 210 -13.17 -26.67 -3.62
N HIS A 211 -12.61 -25.57 -4.12
CA HIS A 211 -12.98 -24.23 -3.68
C HIS A 211 -14.46 -23.92 -3.88
N TRP A 212 -15.05 -24.36 -5.00
CA TRP A 212 -16.49 -24.22 -5.27
C TRP A 212 -17.30 -25.16 -4.40
N ALA A 213 -16.81 -26.38 -4.15
CA ALA A 213 -17.50 -27.32 -3.26
C ALA A 213 -17.59 -26.76 -1.83
N ILE A 214 -16.50 -26.20 -1.30
CA ILE A 214 -16.46 -25.56 0.02
C ILE A 214 -17.42 -24.36 0.08
N GLU A 215 -17.31 -23.45 -0.88
CA GLU A 215 -18.18 -22.27 -0.98
C GLU A 215 -19.66 -22.66 -1.09
N THR A 216 -19.95 -23.72 -1.83
CA THR A 216 -21.30 -24.28 -1.96
C THR A 216 -21.84 -24.83 -0.65
N MET A 217 -21.05 -25.64 0.06
CA MET A 217 -21.44 -26.15 1.38
C MET A 217 -21.70 -25.00 2.36
N GLU A 218 -20.85 -23.98 2.38
CA GLU A 218 -21.03 -22.80 3.23
C GLU A 218 -22.31 -22.05 2.90
N VAL A 219 -22.54 -21.71 1.64
CA VAL A 219 -23.70 -20.94 1.18
C VAL A 219 -25.01 -21.69 1.44
N ILE A 220 -25.07 -22.97 1.09
CA ILE A 220 -26.27 -23.79 1.30
C ILE A 220 -26.54 -23.96 2.80
N GLY A 221 -25.49 -24.21 3.59
CA GLY A 221 -25.60 -24.33 5.03
C GLY A 221 -26.14 -23.07 5.68
N TYR A 222 -25.59 -21.92 5.31
CA TYR A 222 -26.06 -20.62 5.78
C TYR A 222 -27.51 -20.35 5.38
N ALA A 223 -27.86 -20.61 4.12
CA ALA A 223 -29.23 -20.47 3.62
C ALA A 223 -30.22 -21.35 4.41
N ALA A 224 -29.79 -22.55 4.81
CA ALA A 224 -30.60 -23.48 5.60
C ALA A 224 -30.77 -23.01 7.07
N THR A 225 -29.76 -22.37 7.67
CA THR A 225 -29.81 -21.93 9.07
C THR A 225 -30.53 -20.60 9.25
N GLU A 226 -30.15 -19.58 8.50
CA GLU A 226 -30.63 -18.21 8.69
C GLU A 226 -31.96 -17.94 8.00
N ARG A 227 -32.36 -18.85 7.08
CA ARG A 227 -33.57 -18.72 6.25
C ARG A 227 -33.67 -17.39 5.52
N SER A 228 -32.55 -16.67 5.37
CA SER A 228 -32.45 -15.41 4.64
C SER A 228 -31.07 -15.31 3.99
N PHE A 229 -31.01 -14.74 2.79
CA PHE A 229 -29.76 -14.61 2.03
C PHE A 229 -29.52 -13.14 1.65
N VAL A 230 -28.75 -12.43 2.48
CA VAL A 230 -28.38 -11.03 2.25
C VAL A 230 -27.02 -10.97 1.56
N LYS A 231 -26.91 -10.15 0.51
CA LYS A 231 -25.75 -10.03 -0.42
C LYS A 231 -24.40 -9.66 0.22
N GLN A 232 -24.29 -9.57 1.55
CA GLN A 232 -23.07 -9.22 2.29
C GLN A 232 -22.04 -10.37 2.41
N HIS A 233 -22.33 -11.57 1.87
CA HIS A 233 -21.46 -12.74 1.97
C HIS A 233 -20.17 -12.72 1.15
N GLY A 234 -19.96 -11.71 0.29
CA GLY A 234 -18.69 -11.59 -0.45
C GLY A 234 -17.48 -11.23 0.42
N ASP A 235 -17.69 -10.50 1.52
CA ASP A 235 -16.58 -9.81 2.22
C ASP A 235 -16.38 -10.20 3.70
N SER A 236 -17.34 -10.86 4.36
CA SER A 236 -17.25 -11.21 5.79
C SER A 236 -16.74 -12.66 5.97
N ARG A 237 -15.42 -12.79 6.06
CA ARG A 237 -14.67 -14.06 6.07
C ARG A 237 -14.80 -14.84 7.39
N GLY A 238 -15.23 -16.09 7.26
CA GLY A 238 -15.04 -17.17 8.23
C GLY A 238 -15.97 -18.32 7.89
N ALA A 239 -15.45 -19.38 7.26
CA ALA A 239 -16.17 -20.64 7.09
C ALA A 239 -16.69 -21.09 8.46
N SER A 240 -17.99 -20.95 8.71
CA SER A 240 -18.59 -21.54 9.91
C SER A 240 -18.63 -23.04 9.70
N SER A 241 -17.92 -23.80 10.54
CA SER A 241 -17.86 -25.25 10.47
C SER A 241 -19.23 -25.91 10.46
N GLN A 242 -20.16 -25.31 11.20
CA GLN A 242 -21.55 -25.73 11.27
C GLN A 242 -22.28 -25.54 9.93
N SER A 243 -22.04 -24.42 9.24
CA SER A 243 -22.64 -24.18 7.92
C SER A 243 -22.15 -25.20 6.90
N CYS A 244 -20.85 -25.49 6.82
CA CYS A 244 -20.34 -26.54 5.92
C CYS A 244 -21.01 -27.90 6.15
N GLY A 245 -21.17 -28.30 7.42
CA GLY A 245 -21.82 -29.57 7.78
C GLY A 245 -23.28 -29.66 7.36
N ILE A 246 -24.05 -28.59 7.61
CA ILE A 246 -25.46 -28.51 7.21
C ILE A 246 -25.58 -28.50 5.69
N GLY A 247 -24.75 -27.71 5.00
CA GLY A 247 -24.76 -27.61 3.56
C GLY A 247 -24.42 -28.93 2.88
N LEU A 248 -23.41 -29.66 3.39
CA LEU A 248 -23.10 -31.01 2.90
C LEU A 248 -24.32 -31.94 3.02
N SER A 249 -24.98 -31.94 4.18
CA SER A 249 -26.15 -32.79 4.43
C SER A 249 -27.30 -32.46 3.47
N VAL A 250 -27.52 -31.19 3.15
CA VAL A 250 -28.52 -30.75 2.15
C VAL A 250 -28.14 -31.20 0.74
N VAL A 251 -26.86 -31.20 0.39
CA VAL A 251 -26.38 -31.60 -0.93
C VAL A 251 -26.38 -33.13 -1.11
N GLU A 252 -26.21 -33.90 -0.03
CA GLU A 252 -26.34 -35.37 -0.09
C GLU A 252 -27.78 -35.81 -0.41
N ASP A 253 -28.78 -35.01 -0.05
CA ASP A 253 -30.21 -35.28 -0.30
C ASP A 253 -30.88 -34.17 -1.13
N LEU A 254 -30.26 -33.76 -2.24
CA LEU A 254 -30.77 -32.66 -3.08
C LEU A 254 -32.21 -32.84 -3.56
N GLY A 255 -32.66 -34.09 -3.76
CA GLY A 255 -34.01 -34.37 -4.24
C GLY A 255 -35.09 -33.91 -3.25
N ILE A 256 -34.84 -34.08 -1.95
CA ILE A 256 -35.80 -33.82 -0.88
C ILE A 256 -35.47 -32.50 -0.16
N ALA A 257 -34.19 -32.21 0.06
CA ALA A 257 -33.75 -31.05 0.83
C ALA A 257 -33.80 -29.74 0.04
N ALA A 258 -33.57 -29.74 -1.27
CA ALA A 258 -33.58 -28.51 -2.07
C ALA A 258 -34.96 -27.80 -2.09
N PRO A 259 -36.11 -28.50 -2.26
CA PRO A 259 -37.42 -27.87 -2.14
C PRO A 259 -37.66 -27.25 -0.75
N LYS A 260 -37.26 -27.95 0.33
CA LYS A 260 -37.39 -27.46 1.71
C LYS A 260 -36.55 -26.21 1.96
N LEU A 261 -35.30 -26.21 1.47
CA LEU A 261 -34.40 -25.07 1.55
C LEU A 261 -35.02 -23.83 0.89
N VAL A 262 -35.48 -23.98 -0.36
CA VAL A 262 -36.06 -22.88 -1.13
C VAL A 262 -37.34 -22.35 -0.49
N ALA A 263 -38.23 -23.24 -0.02
CA ALA A 263 -39.43 -22.83 0.69
C ALA A 263 -39.10 -22.07 1.99
N GLY A 264 -38.12 -22.58 2.76
CA GLY A 264 -37.66 -21.93 4.00
C GLY A 264 -37.07 -20.54 3.77
N LEU A 265 -36.29 -20.36 2.69
CA LEU A 265 -35.78 -19.04 2.29
C LEU A 265 -36.91 -18.05 1.99
N ARG A 266 -37.96 -18.50 1.30
CA ARG A 266 -39.13 -17.66 1.00
C ARG A 266 -39.90 -17.27 2.25
N GLU A 267 -40.09 -18.21 3.18
CA GLU A 267 -40.72 -17.95 4.47
C GLU A 267 -39.91 -16.98 5.33
N GLY A 268 -38.58 -17.03 5.31
CA GLY A 268 -37.75 -16.09 6.04
C GLY A 268 -37.64 -14.70 5.40
N ALA A 269 -38.06 -14.54 4.14
CA ALA A 269 -37.87 -13.30 3.39
C ALA A 269 -38.86 -12.15 3.73
N HIS A 270 -39.75 -12.34 4.71
CA HIS A 270 -40.75 -11.34 5.12
C HIS A 270 -40.15 -10.00 5.59
N THR A 271 -38.85 -9.94 5.89
CA THR A 271 -38.16 -8.76 6.42
C THR A 271 -37.50 -7.87 5.35
N VAL A 272 -37.46 -8.27 4.07
CA VAL A 272 -36.69 -7.57 3.03
C VAL A 272 -37.57 -6.68 2.14
N ARG A 273 -37.21 -5.39 1.99
CA ARG A 273 -37.84 -4.46 1.03
C ARG A 273 -37.41 -4.83 -0.40
N GLY A 274 -38.37 -5.15 -1.27
CA GLY A 274 -38.14 -5.49 -2.69
C GLY A 274 -39.40 -6.06 -3.36
N SER A 275 -39.37 -6.31 -4.66
CA SER A 275 -40.43 -7.00 -5.40
C SER A 275 -39.88 -8.21 -6.19
N GLY A 276 -40.73 -9.21 -6.45
CA GLY A 276 -40.38 -10.37 -7.28
C GLY A 276 -39.41 -11.37 -6.63
N LYS A 277 -38.60 -12.05 -7.46
CA LYS A 277 -37.69 -13.14 -7.04
C LYS A 277 -36.67 -12.71 -5.99
N GLN A 278 -36.12 -11.50 -6.13
CA GLN A 278 -35.15 -10.95 -5.20
C GLN A 278 -35.75 -10.69 -3.81
N LYS A 279 -37.05 -10.39 -3.73
CA LYS A 279 -37.76 -10.34 -2.44
C LYS A 279 -37.92 -11.74 -1.85
N ALA A 280 -38.18 -12.75 -2.66
CA ALA A 280 -38.48 -14.11 -2.18
C ALA A 280 -37.23 -14.91 -1.78
N TYR A 281 -36.11 -14.73 -2.49
CA TYR A 281 -34.92 -15.57 -2.29
C TYR A 281 -33.64 -14.76 -2.05
N GLY A 282 -33.74 -13.43 -1.92
CA GLY A 282 -32.58 -12.56 -1.73
C GLY A 282 -31.60 -12.65 -2.90
N GLY A 283 -30.31 -12.82 -2.60
CA GLY A 283 -29.28 -13.10 -3.61
C GLY A 283 -29.05 -14.60 -3.91
N PHE A 284 -29.82 -15.51 -3.28
CA PHE A 284 -29.60 -16.95 -3.40
C PHE A 284 -29.93 -17.44 -4.80
N ASP A 285 -30.94 -16.87 -5.46
CA ASP A 285 -31.30 -17.21 -6.83
C ASP A 285 -30.14 -16.90 -7.79
N THR A 286 -29.58 -15.71 -7.68
CA THR A 286 -28.48 -15.20 -8.51
C THR A 286 -27.23 -16.05 -8.31
N TRP A 287 -26.93 -16.40 -7.05
CA TRP A 287 -25.85 -17.33 -6.73
C TRP A 287 -26.08 -18.72 -7.34
N ALA A 288 -27.28 -19.30 -7.17
CA ALA A 288 -27.62 -20.62 -7.71
C ALA A 288 -27.54 -20.66 -9.25
N PHE A 289 -27.91 -19.57 -9.93
CA PHE A 289 -27.74 -19.43 -11.39
C PHE A 289 -26.28 -19.33 -11.82
N GLY A 290 -25.42 -18.75 -10.98
CA GLY A 290 -23.97 -18.61 -11.21
C GLY A 290 -23.16 -19.89 -10.99
N LEU A 291 -23.76 -20.95 -10.42
CA LEU A 291 -23.08 -22.23 -10.24
C LEU A 291 -22.63 -22.85 -11.59
N PRO A 292 -21.55 -23.64 -11.60
CA PRO A 292 -21.18 -24.47 -12.74
C PRO A 292 -22.34 -25.38 -13.18
N ASP A 293 -22.40 -25.68 -14.47
CA ASP A 293 -23.42 -26.59 -14.99
C ASP A 293 -23.23 -28.00 -14.42
N GLY A 294 -24.26 -28.53 -13.75
CA GLY A 294 -24.15 -29.79 -13.03
C GLY A 294 -25.46 -30.18 -12.35
N ALA A 295 -25.45 -31.31 -11.63
CA ALA A 295 -26.63 -31.80 -10.91
C ALA A 295 -27.13 -30.77 -9.90
N LEU A 296 -26.23 -30.20 -9.10
CA LEU A 296 -26.56 -29.20 -8.09
C LEU A 296 -27.34 -28.01 -8.66
N LYS A 297 -26.78 -27.35 -9.69
CA LYS A 297 -27.43 -26.21 -10.36
C LYS A 297 -28.82 -26.59 -10.85
N ARG A 298 -28.95 -27.74 -11.53
CA ARG A 298 -30.25 -28.22 -12.05
C ARG A 298 -31.27 -28.47 -10.94
N HIS A 299 -30.87 -29.07 -9.82
CA HIS A 299 -31.77 -29.34 -8.70
C HIS A 299 -32.21 -28.06 -8.01
N LEU A 300 -31.29 -27.14 -7.73
CA LEU A 300 -31.60 -25.86 -7.08
C LEU A 300 -32.46 -24.96 -7.97
N THR A 301 -32.11 -24.79 -9.26
CA THR A 301 -32.92 -23.94 -10.16
C THR A 301 -34.31 -24.52 -10.38
N LYS A 302 -34.45 -25.84 -10.54
CA LYS A 302 -35.77 -26.49 -10.61
C LYS A 302 -36.57 -26.36 -9.32
N ALA A 303 -35.92 -26.44 -8.15
CA ALA A 303 -36.60 -26.24 -6.87
C ALA A 303 -37.11 -24.80 -6.73
N ILE A 304 -36.30 -23.80 -7.11
CA ILE A 304 -36.68 -22.39 -7.17
C ILE A 304 -37.86 -22.20 -8.14
N GLU A 305 -37.77 -22.74 -9.35
CA GLU A 305 -38.84 -22.64 -10.35
C GLU A 305 -40.17 -23.26 -9.89
N ARG A 306 -40.11 -24.42 -9.22
CA ARG A 306 -41.30 -25.10 -8.68
C ARG A 306 -41.93 -24.34 -7.52
N ASP A 307 -41.12 -23.89 -6.54
CA ASP A 307 -41.63 -23.10 -5.41
C ASP A 307 -42.21 -21.77 -5.89
N MET A 308 -41.55 -21.10 -6.85
CA MET A 308 -42.08 -19.90 -7.50
C MET A 308 -43.45 -20.14 -8.15
N ALA A 309 -43.59 -21.23 -8.90
CA ALA A 309 -44.85 -21.59 -9.56
C ALA A 309 -45.95 -21.87 -8.52
N ALA A 310 -45.63 -22.59 -7.45
CA ALA A 310 -46.56 -22.89 -6.36
C ALA A 310 -46.97 -21.64 -5.57
N ALA A 311 -46.06 -20.69 -5.37
CA ALA A 311 -46.30 -19.44 -4.65
C ALA A 311 -46.93 -18.33 -5.51
N GLY A 312 -47.18 -18.58 -6.80
CA GLY A 312 -47.69 -17.56 -7.74
C GLY A 312 -46.70 -16.42 -8.01
N ILE A 313 -45.41 -16.64 -7.72
CA ILE A 313 -44.35 -15.65 -7.88
C ILE A 313 -43.82 -15.75 -9.31
N GLY A 314 -44.18 -14.80 -10.17
CA GLY A 314 -43.40 -14.53 -11.39
C GLY A 314 -43.79 -15.23 -12.70
N ARG A 315 -44.97 -15.85 -12.85
CA ARG A 315 -45.54 -16.13 -14.19
C ARG A 315 -47.06 -16.19 -14.16
N ALA A 316 -47.69 -15.26 -14.88
CA ALA A 316 -49.01 -15.45 -15.44
C ALA A 316 -48.95 -16.67 -16.38
N ILE A 317 -49.51 -17.79 -15.94
CA ILE A 317 -49.77 -18.93 -16.82
C ILE A 317 -50.93 -18.54 -17.72
N ARG A 318 -50.56 -18.23 -18.97
CA ARG A 318 -51.25 -18.51 -20.22
C ARG A 318 -52.51 -19.38 -20.07
N ILE A 319 -53.68 -18.74 -19.99
CA ILE A 319 -54.92 -19.25 -20.57
C ILE A 319 -55.53 -18.07 -21.33
N VAL A 320 -55.97 -18.34 -22.56
CA VAL A 320 -56.50 -17.46 -23.61
C VAL A 320 -55.42 -16.82 -24.53
N PRO A 321 -55.30 -17.27 -25.79
CA PRO A 321 -54.62 -16.51 -26.83
C PRO A 321 -55.55 -15.35 -27.24
N VAL A 322 -55.21 -14.13 -26.84
CA VAL A 322 -55.68 -12.95 -27.56
C VAL A 322 -54.50 -12.53 -28.43
N GLU A 323 -54.72 -12.55 -29.75
CA GLU A 323 -53.82 -11.99 -30.74
C GLU A 323 -53.61 -10.49 -30.46
N ALA A 324 -52.67 -10.16 -29.59
CA ALA A 324 -52.14 -8.82 -29.49
C ALA A 324 -51.05 -8.70 -30.56
N SER A 325 -51.36 -8.03 -31.66
CA SER A 325 -50.48 -7.71 -32.79
C SER A 325 -49.37 -6.73 -32.39
N GLY A 326 -48.43 -7.16 -31.55
CA GLY A 326 -47.32 -6.32 -31.11
C GLY A 326 -46.09 -7.09 -30.62
N ILE A 327 -44.93 -6.47 -30.76
CA ILE A 327 -43.62 -7.02 -30.40
C ILE A 327 -43.37 -6.74 -28.92
N SER A 328 -43.24 -7.78 -28.09
CA SER A 328 -42.90 -7.62 -26.67
C SER A 328 -41.57 -6.86 -26.47
N LEU A 329 -41.40 -6.14 -25.35
CA LEU A 329 -40.14 -5.43 -25.05
C LEU A 329 -38.90 -6.33 -25.12
N SER A 330 -39.00 -7.59 -24.71
CA SER A 330 -37.89 -8.56 -24.81
C SER A 330 -37.56 -8.91 -26.26
N LYS A 331 -38.57 -9.05 -27.12
CA LYS A 331 -38.37 -9.33 -28.54
C LYS A 331 -37.86 -8.09 -29.28
N ALA A 332 -38.38 -6.90 -28.96
CA ALA A 332 -37.89 -5.62 -29.46
C ALA A 332 -36.41 -5.41 -29.09
N ALA A 333 -36.04 -5.68 -27.83
CA ALA A 333 -34.64 -5.60 -27.38
C ALA A 333 -33.73 -6.55 -28.16
N GLN A 334 -34.19 -7.77 -28.45
CA GLN A 334 -33.47 -8.72 -29.30
C GLN A 334 -33.31 -8.20 -30.74
N MET A 335 -34.37 -7.64 -31.34
CA MET A 335 -34.34 -7.10 -32.71
C MET A 335 -33.45 -5.87 -32.84
N ILE A 336 -33.44 -5.00 -31.83
CA ILE A 336 -32.61 -3.79 -31.77
C ILE A 336 -31.15 -4.14 -31.35
N GLY A 337 -30.93 -5.30 -30.75
CA GLY A 337 -29.62 -5.71 -30.21
C GLY A 337 -29.23 -4.93 -28.95
N THR A 338 -30.16 -4.69 -28.04
CA THR A 338 -29.97 -3.95 -26.78
C THR A 338 -30.65 -4.69 -25.61
N ASN A 339 -30.66 -4.11 -24.40
CA ASN A 339 -31.38 -4.68 -23.25
C ASN A 339 -32.81 -4.14 -23.14
N VAL A 340 -33.64 -4.85 -22.37
CA VAL A 340 -35.07 -4.54 -22.20
C VAL A 340 -35.28 -3.19 -21.52
N ASP A 341 -34.41 -2.81 -20.58
CA ASP A 341 -34.51 -1.56 -19.84
C ASP A 341 -34.21 -0.34 -20.70
N TRP A 342 -33.29 -0.45 -21.66
CA TRP A 342 -33.02 0.57 -22.67
C TRP A 342 -34.26 0.80 -23.53
N VAL A 343 -34.82 -0.28 -24.12
CA VAL A 343 -36.02 -0.19 -24.96
C VAL A 343 -37.16 0.45 -24.16
N ARG A 344 -37.34 0.05 -22.91
CA ARG A 344 -38.37 0.61 -22.04
C ARG A 344 -38.14 2.10 -21.75
N ARG A 345 -36.93 2.51 -21.38
CA ARG A 345 -36.62 3.90 -21.01
C ARG A 345 -36.81 4.83 -22.19
N VAL A 346 -36.22 4.50 -23.34
CA VAL A 346 -36.33 5.32 -24.57
C VAL A 346 -37.77 5.35 -25.08
N ALA A 347 -38.50 4.23 -24.99
CA ALA A 347 -39.91 4.21 -25.36
C ALA A 347 -40.79 5.03 -24.39
N VAL A 348 -40.47 5.11 -23.11
CA VAL A 348 -41.15 6.01 -22.16
C VAL A 348 -40.82 7.48 -22.45
N GLU A 349 -39.55 7.79 -22.69
CA GLU A 349 -39.06 9.15 -22.99
C GLU A 349 -39.69 9.71 -24.27
N LYS A 350 -39.77 8.90 -25.33
CA LYS A 350 -40.38 9.28 -26.61
C LYS A 350 -41.92 9.21 -26.58
N GLY A 351 -42.52 8.89 -25.43
CA GLY A 351 -43.97 8.83 -25.25
C GLY A 351 -44.64 7.61 -25.89
N PHE A 352 -43.90 6.62 -26.36
CA PHE A 352 -44.44 5.35 -26.85
C PHE A 352 -45.00 4.47 -25.72
N ILE A 353 -44.60 4.71 -24.47
CA ILE A 353 -45.12 4.03 -23.27
C ILE A 353 -45.42 5.06 -22.18
N GLU A 354 -46.61 5.01 -21.57
CA GLU A 354 -46.95 5.92 -20.47
C GLU A 354 -46.18 5.62 -19.16
N PRO A 355 -45.56 6.62 -18.49
CA PRO A 355 -44.70 6.41 -17.32
C PRO A 355 -45.38 5.87 -16.04
N ARG A 356 -46.71 5.94 -15.91
CA ARG A 356 -47.35 5.99 -14.57
C ARG A 356 -48.57 5.11 -14.26
N ARG A 357 -49.05 4.21 -15.13
CA ARG A 357 -50.08 3.24 -14.65
C ARG A 357 -49.43 2.11 -13.85
N ARG A 358 -50.03 1.74 -12.71
CA ARG A 358 -49.78 0.43 -12.06
C ARG A 358 -50.36 -0.63 -12.98
N TRP A 359 -49.56 -1.13 -13.92
CA TRP A 359 -49.97 -2.16 -14.86
C TRP A 359 -50.17 -3.47 -14.12
N LYS A 360 -51.44 -3.86 -13.92
CA LYS A 360 -51.81 -5.20 -13.43
C LYS A 360 -51.61 -6.20 -14.57
N GLY A 361 -50.37 -6.70 -14.72
CA GLY A 361 -50.10 -8.01 -15.33
C GLY A 361 -50.13 -8.17 -16.86
N ALA A 362 -50.39 -7.13 -17.67
CA ALA A 362 -50.32 -7.23 -19.13
C ALA A 362 -48.90 -6.96 -19.67
N PRO A 363 -48.35 -7.77 -20.60
CA PRO A 363 -47.05 -7.54 -21.22
C PRO A 363 -47.09 -6.30 -22.14
N ILE A 364 -46.11 -5.41 -22.00
CA ILE A 364 -45.96 -4.24 -22.86
C ILE A 364 -45.51 -4.70 -24.26
N THR A 365 -46.28 -4.35 -25.28
CA THR A 365 -45.99 -4.61 -26.69
C THR A 365 -45.81 -3.31 -27.45
N LEU A 366 -44.81 -3.27 -28.33
CA LEU A 366 -44.53 -2.16 -29.25
C LEU A 366 -44.95 -2.54 -30.67
N SER A 367 -45.37 -1.58 -31.49
CA SER A 367 -45.57 -1.82 -32.92
C SER A 367 -44.22 -2.02 -33.62
N GLU A 368 -44.22 -2.68 -34.78
CA GLU A 368 -43.01 -2.86 -35.59
C GLU A 368 -42.39 -1.51 -36.01
N GLN A 369 -43.22 -0.53 -36.33
CA GLN A 369 -42.79 0.85 -36.61
C GLN A 369 -42.09 1.49 -35.41
N THR A 370 -42.60 1.30 -34.19
CA THR A 370 -41.93 1.79 -32.98
C THR A 370 -40.60 1.10 -32.74
N VAL A 371 -40.49 -0.20 -32.99
CA VAL A 371 -39.22 -0.93 -32.86
C VAL A 371 -38.19 -0.41 -33.86
N GLU A 372 -38.60 -0.07 -35.08
CA GLU A 372 -37.71 0.51 -36.09
C GLU A 372 -37.25 1.93 -35.73
N ILE A 373 -38.13 2.77 -35.20
CA ILE A 373 -37.76 4.10 -34.68
C ILE A 373 -36.73 3.96 -33.55
N LEU A 374 -36.96 3.04 -32.61
CA LEU A 374 -36.02 2.77 -31.53
C LEU A 374 -34.69 2.20 -32.04
N ARG A 375 -34.68 1.45 -33.14
CA ARG A 375 -33.45 0.96 -33.78
C ARG A 375 -32.61 2.12 -34.32
N HIS A 376 -33.24 3.02 -35.07
CA HIS A 376 -32.58 4.23 -35.57
C HIS A 376 -32.07 5.14 -34.44
N GLU A 377 -32.83 5.28 -33.36
CA GLU A 377 -32.40 6.01 -32.17
C GLU A 377 -31.17 5.38 -31.51
N LYS A 378 -31.12 4.05 -31.39
CA LYS A 378 -29.94 3.36 -30.86
C LYS A 378 -28.67 3.69 -31.65
N ASP A 379 -28.77 3.71 -32.98
CA ASP A 379 -27.63 3.95 -33.86
C ASP A 379 -27.14 5.41 -33.78
N ALA A 380 -27.98 6.34 -33.30
CA ALA A 380 -27.61 7.72 -33.02
C ALA A 380 -26.92 7.92 -31.65
N TRP A 381 -26.97 6.94 -30.75
CA TRP A 381 -26.38 7.05 -29.41
C TRP A 381 -24.90 6.70 -29.40
N LEU A 382 -24.12 7.49 -28.68
CA LEU A 382 -22.67 7.35 -28.61
C LEU A 382 -22.27 6.29 -27.59
N ASN A 383 -21.25 5.51 -27.91
CA ASN A 383 -20.57 4.63 -26.97
C ASN A 383 -19.64 5.41 -26.02
N LEU A 384 -18.98 4.71 -25.09
CA LEU A 384 -18.14 5.34 -24.07
C LEU A 384 -16.95 6.08 -24.70
N GLU A 385 -16.31 5.49 -25.70
CA GLU A 385 -15.18 6.05 -26.43
C GLU A 385 -15.59 7.26 -27.27
N GLU A 386 -16.70 7.17 -27.99
CA GLU A 386 -17.28 8.27 -28.77
C GLU A 386 -17.71 9.44 -27.88
N THR A 387 -18.29 9.14 -26.72
CA THR A 387 -18.66 10.17 -25.74
C THR A 387 -17.44 10.83 -25.13
N ALA A 388 -16.41 10.05 -24.76
CA ALA A 388 -15.15 10.57 -24.25
C ALA A 388 -14.48 11.48 -25.30
N ALA A 389 -14.47 11.06 -26.57
CA ALA A 389 -13.98 11.87 -27.68
C ALA A 389 -14.76 13.19 -27.85
N ARG A 390 -16.10 13.14 -27.79
CA ARG A 390 -16.97 14.33 -27.89
C ARG A 390 -16.76 15.31 -26.73
N LEU A 391 -16.53 14.81 -25.51
CA LEU A 391 -16.23 15.64 -24.34
C LEU A 391 -14.74 16.07 -24.27
N ARG A 392 -13.89 15.56 -25.17
CA ARG A 392 -12.44 15.76 -25.20
C ARG A 392 -11.75 15.30 -23.90
N VAL A 393 -12.22 14.20 -23.32
CA VAL A 393 -11.65 13.57 -22.11
C VAL A 393 -11.17 12.16 -22.39
N ASP A 394 -10.31 11.61 -21.53
CA ASP A 394 -9.95 10.20 -21.62
C ASP A 394 -11.10 9.29 -21.14
N VAL A 395 -11.11 8.05 -21.63
CA VAL A 395 -12.15 7.05 -21.33
C VAL A 395 -12.29 6.77 -19.83
N TYR A 396 -11.21 6.88 -19.06
CA TYR A 396 -11.23 6.65 -17.62
C TYR A 396 -11.87 7.84 -16.87
N ALA A 397 -11.53 9.07 -17.23
CA ALA A 397 -12.21 10.27 -16.72
C ALA A 397 -13.71 10.25 -17.05
N MET A 398 -14.06 9.82 -18.26
CA MET A 398 -15.44 9.65 -18.69
C MET A 398 -16.20 8.64 -17.82
N ARG A 399 -15.62 7.46 -17.59
CA ARG A 399 -16.21 6.45 -16.72
C ARG A 399 -16.42 6.97 -15.30
N ARG A 400 -15.49 7.75 -14.76
CA ARG A 400 -15.64 8.36 -13.44
C ARG A 400 -16.74 9.40 -13.36
N LEU A 401 -17.04 10.12 -14.45
CA LEU A 401 -18.19 11.05 -14.51
C LEU A 401 -19.52 10.30 -14.45
N LEU A 402 -19.61 9.17 -15.15
CA LEU A 402 -20.79 8.28 -15.13
C LEU A 402 -20.96 7.60 -13.77
N ASP A 403 -19.89 7.02 -13.22
CA ASP A 403 -19.90 6.35 -11.91
C ASP A 403 -20.25 7.33 -10.76
N ALA A 404 -19.89 8.62 -10.91
CA ALA A 404 -20.24 9.67 -9.95
C ALA A 404 -21.66 10.23 -10.13
N GLY A 405 -22.40 9.77 -11.15
CA GLY A 405 -23.75 10.26 -11.46
C GLY A 405 -23.79 11.73 -11.92
N HIS A 406 -22.68 12.25 -12.46
CA HIS A 406 -22.64 13.61 -13.01
C HIS A 406 -23.15 13.69 -14.44
N LEU A 407 -23.09 12.57 -15.15
CA LEU A 407 -23.68 12.39 -16.47
C LEU A 407 -24.54 11.13 -16.44
N ASP A 408 -25.74 11.20 -16.98
CA ASP A 408 -26.62 10.05 -17.09
C ASP A 408 -26.26 9.22 -18.33
N GLY A 409 -26.23 7.90 -18.17
CA GLY A 409 -26.02 6.96 -19.26
C GLY A 409 -26.79 5.67 -19.01
N ILE A 410 -27.02 4.89 -20.08
CA ILE A 410 -27.63 3.57 -19.97
C ILE A 410 -26.53 2.52 -20.06
N THR A 411 -26.44 1.65 -19.05
CA THR A 411 -25.56 0.48 -19.06
C THR A 411 -26.27 -0.74 -19.65
N SER A 412 -25.57 -1.50 -20.48
CA SER A 412 -26.01 -2.83 -20.88
C SER A 412 -25.66 -3.86 -19.80
N GLU A 413 -26.47 -4.01 -18.74
CA GLU A 413 -26.30 -5.12 -17.78
C GLU A 413 -26.89 -6.43 -18.34
N ASN A 414 -26.37 -6.94 -19.47
CA ASN A 414 -26.78 -8.24 -20.00
C ASN A 414 -25.60 -9.24 -20.01
N PRO A 415 -25.52 -10.15 -19.02
CA PRO A 415 -24.40 -11.09 -18.86
C PRO A 415 -24.18 -12.06 -20.04
N ARG A 416 -25.15 -12.19 -20.95
CA ARG A 416 -25.09 -13.18 -22.05
C ARG A 416 -24.21 -12.79 -23.24
N PHE A 417 -23.75 -11.54 -23.33
CA PHE A 417 -22.86 -11.06 -24.40
C PHE A 417 -21.45 -10.71 -23.91
N GLU A 418 -21.14 -10.90 -22.62
CA GLU A 418 -19.87 -10.49 -22.00
C GLU A 418 -18.69 -11.43 -22.25
N ALA A 419 -18.87 -12.52 -23.01
CA ALA A 419 -17.84 -13.54 -23.19
C ALA A 419 -16.67 -13.14 -24.13
N THR A 420 -16.71 -11.98 -24.80
CA THR A 420 -15.68 -11.65 -25.80
C THR A 420 -15.14 -10.22 -25.76
N SER A 421 -15.69 -9.31 -24.97
CA SER A 421 -15.22 -7.92 -24.92
C SER A 421 -15.61 -7.26 -23.59
N GLY A 422 -14.68 -7.28 -22.63
CA GLY A 422 -14.88 -6.84 -21.23
C GLY A 422 -15.09 -5.34 -21.01
N ALA A 423 -15.98 -4.69 -21.75
CA ALA A 423 -16.40 -3.31 -21.53
C ALA A 423 -17.92 -3.27 -21.31
N HIS A 424 -18.36 -2.75 -20.16
CA HIS A 424 -19.75 -2.29 -20.00
C HIS A 424 -20.00 -1.25 -21.10
N GLN A 425 -20.86 -1.57 -22.07
CA GLN A 425 -21.16 -0.67 -23.17
C GLN A 425 -22.14 0.40 -22.69
N TRP A 426 -21.61 1.44 -22.05
CA TRP A 426 -22.37 2.65 -21.81
C TRP A 426 -22.84 3.22 -23.16
N ARG A 427 -24.11 3.64 -23.21
CA ARG A 427 -24.70 4.36 -24.32
C ARG A 427 -25.29 5.67 -23.81
N ILE A 428 -24.94 6.76 -24.46
CA ILE A 428 -25.26 8.13 -24.03
C ILE A 428 -25.76 8.89 -25.27
N SER A 429 -26.91 9.55 -25.14
CA SER A 429 -27.44 10.34 -26.26
C SER A 429 -26.62 11.62 -26.46
N PRO A 430 -26.42 12.08 -27.71
CA PRO A 430 -25.79 13.37 -27.99
C PRO A 430 -26.44 14.54 -27.23
N GLU A 431 -27.76 14.55 -27.10
CA GLU A 431 -28.52 15.59 -26.40
C GLU A 431 -28.21 15.62 -24.90
N THR A 432 -27.97 14.45 -24.30
CA THR A 432 -27.57 14.34 -22.89
C THR A 432 -26.19 14.97 -22.67
N ILE A 433 -25.27 14.79 -23.63
CA ILE A 433 -23.91 15.35 -23.58
C ILE A 433 -23.98 16.87 -23.77
N ASP A 434 -24.72 17.33 -24.77
CA ASP A 434 -24.85 18.75 -25.07
C ASP A 434 -25.58 19.48 -23.93
N GLY A 435 -26.62 18.87 -23.37
CA GLY A 435 -27.33 19.37 -22.18
C GLY A 435 -26.45 19.40 -20.93
N PHE A 436 -25.53 18.44 -20.76
CA PHE A 436 -24.56 18.45 -19.68
C PHE A 436 -23.53 19.59 -19.84
N ILE A 437 -23.01 19.82 -21.05
CA ILE A 437 -22.13 20.95 -21.33
C ILE A 437 -22.87 22.27 -21.09
N ALA A 438 -24.10 22.40 -21.59
CA ALA A 438 -24.94 23.58 -21.38
C ALA A 438 -25.21 23.85 -19.90
N LYS A 439 -25.45 22.80 -19.10
CA LYS A 439 -25.64 22.91 -17.65
C LYS A 439 -24.41 23.44 -16.92
N LEU A 440 -23.21 23.00 -17.33
CA LEU A 440 -21.97 23.53 -16.79
C LEU A 440 -21.73 24.98 -17.26
N ALA A 441 -21.96 25.25 -18.55
CA ALA A 441 -21.85 26.58 -19.15
C ALA A 441 -22.82 27.60 -18.51
N GLY A 442 -24.00 27.16 -18.07
CA GLY A 442 -24.98 28.01 -17.38
C GLY A 442 -24.52 28.57 -16.03
N THR A 443 -23.34 28.17 -15.54
CA THR A 443 -22.69 28.75 -14.36
C THR A 443 -21.68 29.85 -14.72
N LEU A 444 -21.76 30.40 -15.94
CA LEU A 444 -20.84 31.42 -16.44
C LEU A 444 -20.90 32.70 -15.59
N ASP A 445 -19.73 33.17 -15.17
CA ASP A 445 -19.47 34.45 -14.51
C ASP A 445 -18.32 35.16 -15.27
N GLU A 446 -18.67 36.11 -16.15
CA GLU A 446 -17.76 36.76 -17.11
C GLU A 446 -16.77 37.76 -16.48
N SER A 447 -16.71 37.86 -15.15
CA SER A 447 -16.07 38.99 -14.48
C SER A 447 -14.53 38.99 -14.43
N VAL A 448 -13.78 38.00 -14.96
CA VAL A 448 -12.30 37.94 -14.73
C VAL A 448 -11.44 37.19 -15.77
N SER A 449 -10.18 37.65 -15.96
CA SER A 449 -9.04 36.95 -16.62
C SER A 449 -7.82 36.81 -15.68
N PRO A 450 -6.90 35.83 -15.85
CA PRO A 450 -6.83 34.74 -16.84
C PRO A 450 -7.36 33.37 -16.34
N SER A 451 -7.84 32.53 -17.25
CA SER A 451 -8.44 31.21 -16.99
C SER A 451 -7.88 30.12 -17.91
N LEU A 452 -7.92 28.86 -17.46
CA LEU A 452 -7.50 27.68 -18.23
C LEU A 452 -8.74 26.85 -18.59
N SER A 453 -8.64 25.97 -19.59
CA SER A 453 -9.73 25.01 -19.84
C SER A 453 -10.02 24.17 -18.59
N LEU A 454 -11.24 23.68 -18.42
CA LEU A 454 -11.67 22.92 -17.24
C LEU A 454 -10.77 21.71 -16.99
N ILE A 455 -10.29 21.08 -18.07
CA ILE A 455 -9.39 19.94 -18.04
C ILE A 455 -8.01 20.37 -17.53
N GLU A 456 -7.40 21.39 -18.15
CA GLU A 456 -6.08 21.91 -17.75
C GLU A 456 -6.10 22.46 -16.33
N ALA A 457 -7.15 23.20 -15.97
CA ALA A 457 -7.31 23.77 -14.64
C ALA A 457 -7.44 22.67 -13.58
N SER A 458 -8.15 21.57 -13.86
CA SER A 458 -8.24 20.43 -12.95
C SER A 458 -6.87 19.80 -12.71
N PHE A 459 -6.06 19.67 -13.76
CA PHE A 459 -4.71 19.14 -13.70
C PHE A 459 -3.75 20.07 -12.94
N ALA A 460 -3.77 21.37 -13.25
CA ALA A 460 -2.98 22.39 -12.56
C ALA A 460 -3.35 22.50 -11.07
N ALA A 461 -4.61 22.25 -10.70
CA ALA A 461 -5.05 22.17 -9.31
C ALA A 461 -4.69 20.84 -8.61
N SER A 462 -4.16 19.86 -9.34
CA SER A 462 -3.94 18.48 -8.88
C SER A 462 -5.24 17.83 -8.34
N LYS A 463 -6.34 17.96 -9.09
CA LYS A 463 -7.67 17.41 -8.74
C LYS A 463 -8.24 16.63 -9.92
N SER A 464 -8.99 15.57 -9.61
CA SER A 464 -9.68 14.82 -10.65
C SER A 464 -10.76 15.67 -11.31
N LEU A 465 -10.88 15.60 -12.63
CA LEU A 465 -11.91 16.29 -13.41
C LEU A 465 -13.32 16.10 -12.84
N THR A 466 -13.69 14.87 -12.48
CA THR A 466 -14.98 14.53 -11.84
C THR A 466 -15.28 15.39 -10.61
N ARG A 467 -14.25 15.66 -9.79
CA ARG A 467 -14.40 16.47 -8.58
C ARG A 467 -14.65 17.93 -8.91
N VAL A 468 -13.95 18.47 -9.92
CA VAL A 468 -14.10 19.86 -10.36
C VAL A 468 -15.46 20.06 -11.01
N VAL A 469 -15.89 19.15 -11.89
CA VAL A 469 -17.25 19.12 -12.45
C VAL A 469 -18.29 19.10 -11.34
N GLY A 470 -18.11 18.26 -10.32
CA GLY A 470 -19.01 18.21 -9.17
C GLY A 470 -19.09 19.53 -8.40
N LEU A 471 -18.01 20.33 -8.32
CA LEU A 471 -18.04 21.66 -7.69
C LEU A 471 -18.88 22.64 -8.52
N ILE A 472 -18.79 22.56 -9.84
CA ILE A 472 -19.58 23.40 -10.76
C ILE A 472 -21.07 23.05 -10.63
N LEU A 473 -21.41 21.77 -10.69
CA LEU A 473 -22.79 21.30 -10.58
C LEU A 473 -23.45 21.63 -9.22
N ARG A 474 -22.65 21.78 -8.15
CA ARG A 474 -23.13 22.22 -6.82
C ARG A 474 -23.14 23.73 -6.64
N GLY A 475 -22.71 24.51 -7.63
CA GLY A 475 -22.64 25.98 -7.56
C GLY A 475 -21.51 26.52 -6.68
N HIS A 476 -20.51 25.70 -6.35
CA HIS A 476 -19.34 26.14 -5.57
C HIS A 476 -18.21 26.70 -6.44
N LEU A 477 -18.24 26.42 -7.74
CA LEU A 477 -17.29 26.88 -8.75
C LEU A 477 -18.08 27.36 -9.97
N CYS A 478 -17.74 28.54 -10.50
CA CYS A 478 -18.35 29.07 -11.71
C CYS A 478 -17.42 28.88 -12.91
N VAL A 479 -17.99 28.76 -14.11
CA VAL A 479 -17.23 28.86 -15.36
C VAL A 479 -16.89 30.34 -15.58
N CYS A 480 -15.65 30.67 -15.88
CA CYS A 480 -15.19 32.07 -16.00
C CYS A 480 -15.24 32.59 -17.44
N ALA A 481 -15.11 31.69 -18.42
CA ALA A 481 -15.21 32.01 -19.84
C ALA A 481 -15.60 30.77 -20.64
N ILE A 482 -16.17 30.99 -21.83
CA ILE A 482 -16.43 29.95 -22.82
C ILE A 482 -15.57 30.25 -24.05
N ASP A 483 -14.80 29.26 -24.50
CA ASP A 483 -14.01 29.33 -25.72
C ASP A 483 -14.79 28.72 -26.88
N GLU A 484 -15.39 29.56 -27.70
CA GLU A 484 -16.21 29.12 -28.84
C GLU A 484 -15.40 28.37 -29.92
N ALA A 485 -14.06 28.51 -29.93
CA ALA A 485 -13.20 27.76 -30.85
C ALA A 485 -12.89 26.34 -30.36
N ALA A 486 -13.17 26.02 -29.09
CA ALA A 486 -12.91 24.72 -28.49
C ALA A 486 -14.20 23.89 -28.34
N GLU A 487 -14.04 22.57 -28.30
CA GLU A 487 -15.14 21.61 -28.21
C GLU A 487 -15.19 20.90 -26.83
N GLY A 488 -16.32 20.28 -26.51
CA GLY A 488 -16.47 19.42 -25.34
C GLY A 488 -16.30 20.18 -24.03
N LEU A 489 -15.58 19.60 -23.05
CA LEU A 489 -15.28 20.28 -21.79
C LEU A 489 -14.10 21.25 -21.88
N ALA A 490 -13.31 21.18 -22.95
CA ALA A 490 -12.18 22.09 -23.15
C ALA A 490 -12.64 23.54 -23.39
N ARG A 491 -13.86 23.72 -23.90
CA ARG A 491 -14.47 25.05 -24.10
C ARG A 491 -14.76 25.79 -22.81
N LEU A 492 -14.98 25.08 -21.70
CA LEU A 492 -15.32 25.70 -20.42
C LEU A 492 -14.02 26.11 -19.73
N LYS A 493 -13.82 27.39 -19.43
CA LYS A 493 -12.64 27.88 -18.75
C LYS A 493 -12.92 28.19 -17.29
N VAL A 494 -12.01 27.80 -16.39
CA VAL A 494 -12.07 28.08 -14.95
C VAL A 494 -10.70 28.52 -14.44
N ARG A 495 -10.67 29.28 -13.34
CA ARG A 495 -9.39 29.66 -12.71
C ARG A 495 -8.93 28.60 -11.72
N VAL A 496 -7.64 28.29 -11.74
CA VAL A 496 -7.02 27.32 -10.80
C VAL A 496 -7.19 27.77 -9.34
N VAL A 497 -7.11 29.08 -9.09
CA VAL A 497 -7.33 29.67 -7.76
C VAL A 497 -8.76 29.40 -7.28
N ASP A 498 -9.75 29.56 -8.15
CA ASP A 498 -11.16 29.33 -7.79
C ASP A 498 -11.44 27.86 -7.50
N ILE A 499 -10.76 26.92 -8.15
CA ILE A 499 -10.87 25.49 -7.80
C ILE A 499 -10.40 25.26 -6.36
N LYS A 500 -9.28 25.88 -5.95
CA LYS A 500 -8.77 25.76 -4.58
C LYS A 500 -9.74 26.38 -3.58
N THR A 501 -10.28 27.56 -3.88
CA THR A 501 -11.29 28.25 -3.06
C THR A 501 -12.59 27.45 -2.97
N ALA A 502 -13.09 26.93 -4.09
CA ALA A 502 -14.30 26.11 -4.18
C ALA A 502 -14.14 24.80 -3.39
N LEU A 503 -12.95 24.20 -3.38
CA LEU A 503 -12.66 23.03 -2.56
C LEU A 503 -12.62 23.33 -1.07
N GLN A 504 -12.20 24.53 -0.67
CA GLN A 504 -12.32 24.98 0.71
C GLN A 504 -13.79 25.19 1.07
N LYS A 505 -14.58 25.84 0.20
CA LYS A 505 -16.03 26.00 0.38
C LYS A 505 -16.78 24.66 0.47
N ASP A 506 -16.48 23.69 -0.39
CA ASP A 506 -17.15 22.38 -0.43
C ASP A 506 -16.75 21.45 0.73
N ARG A 507 -15.58 21.68 1.35
CA ARG A 507 -15.23 21.02 2.62
C ARG A 507 -16.03 21.58 3.80
N GLY A 508 -16.67 22.74 3.64
CA GLY A 508 -17.29 23.50 4.71
C GLY A 508 -16.29 23.73 5.84
N ASP A 509 -16.76 23.54 7.07
CA ASP A 509 -15.95 23.72 8.28
C ASP A 509 -15.07 22.51 8.63
N MET A 510 -15.08 21.43 7.84
CA MET A 510 -14.33 20.23 8.20
C MET A 510 -12.83 20.37 7.90
N ARG A 511 -12.00 20.22 8.93
CA ARG A 511 -10.53 20.10 8.85
C ARG A 511 -10.12 18.64 8.81
N THR A 512 -9.12 18.33 7.98
CA THR A 512 -8.48 17.01 8.02
C THR A 512 -7.72 16.81 9.31
N PHE A 513 -7.43 15.56 9.67
CA PHE A 513 -6.62 15.24 10.85
C PHE A 513 -5.31 16.03 10.95
N LEU A 514 -4.58 16.19 9.83
CA LEU A 514 -3.32 16.96 9.81
C LEU A 514 -3.54 18.46 9.97
N GLU A 515 -4.54 19.03 9.27
CA GLU A 515 -4.90 20.45 9.39
C GLU A 515 -5.33 20.76 10.83
N ALA A 516 -6.17 19.92 11.43
CA ALA A 516 -6.60 20.05 12.82
C ALA A 516 -5.43 19.97 13.80
N SER A 517 -4.49 19.03 13.59
CA SER A 517 -3.28 18.88 14.42
C SER A 517 -2.45 20.16 14.42
N ALA A 518 -2.22 20.73 13.24
CA ALA A 518 -1.49 21.98 13.08
C ALA A 518 -2.24 23.15 13.72
N GLU A 519 -3.55 23.23 13.51
CA GLU A 519 -4.41 24.31 13.99
C GLU A 519 -4.53 24.35 15.53
N ILE A 520 -4.48 23.20 16.21
CA ILE A 520 -4.43 23.13 17.68
C ILE A 520 -3.01 23.23 18.26
N GLY A 521 -1.97 23.22 17.40
CA GLY A 521 -0.56 23.34 17.81
C GLY A 521 0.08 22.04 18.31
N LEU A 522 -0.41 20.87 17.88
CA LEU A 522 0.08 19.55 18.30
C LEU A 522 0.71 18.78 17.14
N THR A 523 1.61 17.84 17.48
CA THR A 523 2.07 16.85 16.50
C THR A 523 0.92 15.88 16.17
N PRO A 524 0.93 15.21 15.00
CA PRO A 524 -0.11 14.24 14.66
C PRO A 524 -0.23 13.09 15.68
N ALA A 525 0.87 12.71 16.35
CA ALA A 525 0.86 11.71 17.41
C ALA A 525 0.15 12.22 18.66
N ALA A 526 0.47 13.44 19.13
CA ALA A 526 -0.20 14.05 20.28
C ALA A 526 -1.69 14.31 19.98
N ALA A 527 -2.03 14.86 18.81
CA ALA A 527 -3.41 15.08 18.39
C ALA A 527 -4.24 13.78 18.34
N LYS A 528 -3.60 12.64 18.03
CA LYS A 528 -4.24 11.32 18.09
C LYS A 528 -4.59 10.94 19.52
N GLU A 529 -3.69 11.17 20.46
CA GLU A 529 -3.93 10.86 21.87
C GLU A 529 -4.99 11.79 22.48
N VAL A 530 -5.04 13.06 22.07
CA VAL A 530 -6.11 14.01 22.42
C VAL A 530 -7.49 13.53 21.95
N ARG A 531 -7.56 13.03 20.72
CA ARG A 531 -8.76 12.36 20.20
C ARG A 531 -9.10 11.12 20.99
N ASP A 532 -8.12 10.23 21.21
CA ASP A 532 -8.33 8.95 21.89
C ASP A 532 -8.75 9.14 23.36
N ALA A 533 -8.36 10.28 23.96
CA ALA A 533 -8.80 10.73 25.28
C ALA A 533 -10.14 11.50 25.27
N GLY A 534 -10.73 11.77 24.11
CA GLY A 534 -12.06 12.37 23.98
C GLY A 534 -12.11 13.89 24.06
N TYR A 535 -10.97 14.59 24.06
CA TYR A 535 -10.94 16.06 24.16
C TYR A 535 -11.24 16.77 22.83
N LEU A 536 -11.12 16.08 21.69
CA LEU A 536 -11.45 16.63 20.37
C LEU A 536 -12.22 15.56 19.54
N PRO A 537 -13.50 15.78 19.20
CA PRO A 537 -14.31 14.79 18.51
C PRO A 537 -13.94 14.70 17.02
N PHE A 538 -13.45 13.54 16.57
CA PHE A 538 -13.19 13.28 15.16
C PHE A 538 -14.28 12.41 14.53
N THR A 539 -14.79 12.84 13.38
CA THR A 539 -15.69 12.06 12.53
C THR A 539 -14.89 11.28 11.48
N LYS A 540 -15.20 9.99 11.31
CA LYS A 540 -14.56 9.14 10.30
C LYS A 540 -15.31 9.21 8.98
N THR A 541 -14.74 9.89 7.99
CA THR A 541 -15.29 10.00 6.63
C THR A 541 -14.51 9.06 5.71
N GLY A 542 -15.01 7.83 5.54
CA GLY A 542 -14.34 6.78 4.79
C GLY A 542 -13.08 6.27 5.50
N ARG A 543 -11.90 6.39 4.86
CA ARG A 543 -10.59 6.02 5.45
C ARG A 543 -9.89 7.18 6.18
N ARG A 544 -10.49 8.37 6.24
CA ARG A 544 -9.87 9.57 6.82
C ARG A 544 -10.66 10.07 8.02
N TYR A 545 -9.96 10.71 8.95
CA TYR A 545 -10.56 11.43 10.07
C TYR A 545 -10.64 12.92 9.72
N ALA A 546 -11.77 13.54 10.05
CA ALA A 546 -12.00 14.97 9.94
C ALA A 546 -12.68 15.47 11.23
N VAL A 547 -12.51 16.75 11.53
CA VAL A 547 -13.11 17.43 12.69
C VAL A 547 -13.66 18.76 12.22
N SER A 548 -14.76 19.24 12.81
CA SER A 548 -15.31 20.53 12.41
C SER A 548 -14.46 21.69 12.94
N LYS A 549 -14.53 22.84 12.27
CA LYS A 549 -13.90 24.08 12.71
C LYS A 549 -14.49 24.53 14.04
N GLN A 550 -15.80 24.34 14.24
CA GLN A 550 -16.48 24.58 15.51
C GLN A 550 -15.85 23.78 16.64
N ASP A 551 -15.65 22.47 16.47
CA ASP A 551 -15.03 21.63 17.51
C ASP A 551 -13.57 22.04 17.81
N ILE A 552 -12.83 22.47 16.79
CA ILE A 552 -11.47 23.03 16.95
C ILE A 552 -11.52 24.36 17.72
N ASP A 553 -12.51 25.21 17.44
CA ASP A 553 -12.67 26.50 18.09
C ASP A 553 -13.11 26.32 19.54
N GLU A 554 -14.06 25.43 19.83
CA GLU A 554 -14.44 25.04 21.19
C GLU A 554 -13.25 24.46 21.97
N PHE A 555 -12.46 23.59 21.35
CA PHE A 555 -11.22 23.08 21.95
C PHE A 555 -10.25 24.23 22.25
N ASN A 556 -10.06 25.15 21.31
CA ASN A 556 -9.19 26.29 21.50
C ASN A 556 -9.72 27.21 22.60
N ASP A 557 -11.01 27.49 22.67
CA ASP A 557 -11.58 28.37 23.68
C ASP A 557 -11.38 27.83 25.10
N LEU A 558 -11.49 26.52 25.27
CA LEU A 558 -11.31 25.85 26.56
C LEU A 558 -9.83 25.56 26.87
N TYR A 559 -9.04 25.22 25.86
CA TYR A 559 -7.70 24.68 26.01
C TYR A 559 -6.65 25.43 25.19
N THR A 560 -5.42 25.40 25.68
CA THR A 560 -4.25 25.91 24.98
C THR A 560 -3.11 24.90 25.07
N THR A 561 -2.15 25.00 24.17
CA THR A 561 -0.99 24.10 24.12
C THR A 561 0.27 24.89 24.42
N SER A 562 1.32 24.23 24.94
CA SER A 562 2.59 24.89 25.22
C SER A 562 3.16 25.61 23.98
N SER A 563 2.91 25.08 22.77
CA SER A 563 3.31 25.73 21.51
C SER A 563 2.57 27.06 21.27
N LYS A 564 1.24 27.08 21.44
CA LYS A 564 0.45 28.31 21.27
C LYS A 564 0.75 29.36 22.33
N LEU A 565 1.03 28.91 23.56
CA LEU A 565 1.47 29.80 24.63
C LEU A 565 2.83 30.40 24.34
N ALA A 566 3.78 29.59 23.85
CA ALA A 566 5.10 30.10 23.46
C ALA A 566 4.99 31.18 22.39
N GLU A 567 4.18 30.95 21.34
CA GLU A 567 3.93 31.94 20.31
C GLU A 567 3.26 33.21 20.86
N LYS A 568 2.16 33.06 21.61
CA LYS A 568 1.38 34.18 22.13
C LYS A 568 2.14 35.09 23.09
N PHE A 569 3.06 34.53 23.88
CA PHE A 569 3.84 35.27 24.86
C PHE A 569 5.30 35.54 24.42
N GLY A 570 5.67 35.11 23.20
CA GLY A 570 7.00 35.33 22.62
C GLY A 570 8.11 34.57 23.34
N LEU A 571 7.87 33.30 23.71
CA LEU A 571 8.85 32.41 24.34
C LEU A 571 9.57 31.58 23.27
N LEU A 572 10.81 31.13 23.55
CA LEU A 572 11.64 30.37 22.60
C LEU A 572 11.23 28.91 22.49
N GLY A 573 9.97 28.68 22.13
CA GLY A 573 9.40 27.36 21.90
C GLY A 573 8.65 26.79 23.09
N TRP A 574 7.99 25.66 22.82
CA TRP A 574 7.01 25.04 23.70
C TRP A 574 7.59 24.55 25.05
N GLN A 575 8.88 24.17 25.10
CA GLN A 575 9.56 23.77 26.33
C GLN A 575 9.69 24.94 27.31
N SER A 576 9.98 26.13 26.80
CA SER A 576 10.07 27.35 27.60
C SER A 576 8.71 27.71 28.21
N ALA A 577 7.63 27.55 27.44
CA ALA A 577 6.27 27.72 27.96
C ALA A 577 5.94 26.70 29.05
N ASP A 578 6.26 25.42 28.84
CA ASP A 578 6.02 24.37 29.83
C ASP A 578 6.75 24.63 31.16
N GLN A 579 8.03 24.99 31.06
CA GLN A 579 8.86 25.30 32.22
C GLN A 579 8.33 26.52 32.98
N LEU A 580 7.95 27.59 32.26
CA LEU A 580 7.34 28.77 32.87
C LEU A 580 6.07 28.42 33.64
N LEU A 581 5.19 27.59 33.07
CA LEU A 581 3.96 27.17 33.72
C LEU A 581 4.20 26.33 34.97
N ARG A 582 5.19 25.44 34.95
CA ARG A 582 5.63 24.69 36.14
C ARG A 582 6.13 25.62 37.24
N THR A 583 6.90 26.65 36.89
CA THR A 583 7.38 27.67 37.83
C THR A 583 6.22 28.47 38.43
N ILE A 584 5.20 28.81 37.62
CA ILE A 584 4.00 29.51 38.09
C ILE A 584 3.06 28.57 38.88
N GLY A 585 3.24 27.25 38.76
CA GLY A 585 2.43 26.24 39.45
C GLY A 585 1.15 25.83 38.72
N VAL A 586 1.01 26.15 37.43
CA VAL A 586 -0.14 25.77 36.60
C VAL A 586 -0.02 24.31 36.16
N LYS A 587 -1.07 23.50 36.41
CA LYS A 587 -1.09 22.07 36.06
C LYS A 587 -1.65 21.84 34.65
N ALA A 588 -1.09 20.85 33.96
CA ALA A 588 -1.63 20.37 32.68
C ALA A 588 -2.94 19.59 32.86
N VAL A 589 -3.75 19.57 31.80
CA VAL A 589 -5.03 18.85 31.73
C VAL A 589 -4.76 17.38 31.41
N GLY A 590 -5.16 16.50 32.34
CA GLY A 590 -5.01 15.05 32.26
C GLY A 590 -3.70 14.53 32.87
N ASP A 591 -3.75 13.33 33.47
CA ASP A 591 -2.59 12.68 34.13
C ASP A 591 -1.59 12.04 33.13
N ARG A 592 -1.77 12.25 31.82
CA ARG A 592 -0.96 11.61 30.76
C ARG A 592 -0.17 12.65 29.97
N ASP A 593 1.13 12.40 29.82
CA ASP A 593 1.98 13.11 28.86
C ASP A 593 1.52 12.77 27.43
N PHE A 594 0.89 13.72 26.73
CA PHE A 594 0.46 13.51 25.34
C PHE A 594 1.67 13.58 24.39
N ALA A 595 2.36 12.46 24.19
CA ALA A 595 3.63 12.38 23.45
C ALA A 595 4.63 13.50 23.85
N LYS A 596 4.76 13.79 25.16
CA LYS A 596 5.58 14.86 25.75
C LYS A 596 5.12 16.30 25.47
N ARG A 597 3.91 16.52 24.96
CA ARG A 597 3.29 17.84 24.86
C ARG A 597 2.11 17.94 25.82
N PHE A 598 1.99 19.07 26.50
CA PHE A 598 0.94 19.30 27.49
C PHE A 598 -0.16 20.20 26.92
N ILE A 599 -1.38 19.97 27.39
CA ILE A 599 -2.56 20.80 27.14
C ILE A 599 -2.93 21.44 28.47
N TYR A 600 -3.36 22.70 28.44
CA TYR A 600 -3.68 23.49 29.62
C TYR A 600 -5.04 24.15 29.47
N HIS A 601 -5.73 24.45 30.57
CA HIS A 601 -6.93 25.30 30.51
C HIS A 601 -6.55 26.72 30.11
N ARG A 602 -7.08 27.21 28.99
CA ARG A 602 -6.63 28.48 28.36
C ARG A 602 -6.73 29.66 29.31
N LYS A 603 -7.90 29.87 29.92
CA LYS A 603 -8.19 31.05 30.75
C LYS A 603 -7.27 31.14 31.97
N GLU A 604 -7.24 30.08 32.77
CA GLU A 604 -6.38 29.97 33.97
C GLU A 604 -4.92 30.21 33.63
N THR A 605 -4.45 29.59 32.55
CA THR A 605 -3.04 29.64 32.13
C THR A 605 -2.63 31.01 31.61
N GLU A 606 -3.47 31.64 30.78
CA GLU A 606 -3.17 32.97 30.26
C GLU A 606 -3.25 34.06 31.34
N GLU A 607 -4.18 33.95 32.28
CA GLU A 607 -4.28 34.86 33.43
C GLU A 607 -3.04 34.74 34.32
N ALA A 608 -2.57 33.51 34.56
CA ALA A 608 -1.35 33.25 35.32
C ALA A 608 -0.10 33.88 34.65
N ILE A 609 0.08 33.68 33.33
CA ILE A 609 1.21 34.29 32.59
C ILE A 609 1.08 35.82 32.53
N ARG A 610 -0.12 36.38 32.32
CA ARG A 610 -0.31 37.84 32.31
C ARG A 610 -0.04 38.47 33.67
N GLY A 611 -0.49 37.84 34.76
CA GLY A 611 -0.21 38.29 36.12
C GLY A 611 1.29 38.31 36.40
N TRP A 612 2.00 37.27 35.95
CA TRP A 612 3.45 37.22 35.99
C TRP A 612 4.11 38.32 35.15
N SER A 613 3.72 38.50 33.89
CA SER A 613 4.28 39.51 33.00
C SER A 613 3.98 40.95 33.43
N GLN A 614 2.79 41.26 33.95
CA GLN A 614 2.45 42.61 34.43
C GLN A 614 3.22 43.01 35.69
N SER A 615 3.62 42.02 36.50
CA SER A 615 4.55 42.25 37.59
C SER A 615 5.94 42.68 37.07
N GLU A 616 6.32 42.27 35.85
CA GLU A 616 7.57 42.68 35.18
C GLU A 616 7.44 43.95 34.32
N THR A 617 6.35 44.15 33.54
CA THR A 617 6.22 45.27 32.57
C THR A 617 6.09 46.64 33.24
N LYS A 618 5.64 46.73 34.51
CA LYS A 618 5.76 47.98 35.29
C LYS A 618 7.21 48.47 35.44
N ALA A 619 8.21 47.63 35.13
CA ALA A 619 9.61 48.03 35.06
C ALA A 619 10.02 48.63 33.69
N GLU A 620 9.32 48.37 32.58
CA GLU A 620 9.83 48.60 31.20
C GLU A 620 9.57 49.99 30.58
N SER A 621 8.69 50.86 31.10
CA SER A 621 8.31 52.14 30.45
C SER A 621 9.36 53.28 30.50
N TYR A 622 10.66 52.96 30.54
CA TYR A 622 11.72 53.92 30.87
C TYR A 622 13.03 53.73 30.07
N SER A 623 12.97 53.27 28.81
CA SER A 623 14.14 52.98 27.97
C SER A 623 14.55 54.12 27.03
N ALA A 624 14.68 55.36 27.53
CA ALA A 624 15.09 56.52 26.74
C ALA A 624 16.62 56.79 26.75
N GLY A 625 17.48 55.76 26.79
CA GLY A 625 18.92 55.99 27.01
C GLY A 625 19.89 54.91 26.55
N GLY A 626 19.59 54.12 25.51
CA GLY A 626 20.53 53.09 24.99
C GLY A 626 20.62 51.82 25.85
N TRP A 627 19.65 51.62 26.74
CA TRP A 627 19.53 50.47 27.62
C TRP A 627 18.37 49.57 27.19
N LEU A 628 18.69 48.32 26.90
CA LEU A 628 17.76 47.26 26.54
C LEU A 628 17.27 46.53 27.80
N THR A 629 16.00 46.12 27.76
CA THR A 629 15.49 45.16 28.75
C THR A 629 16.10 43.78 28.45
N PRO A 630 16.28 42.90 29.45
CA PRO A 630 16.78 41.55 29.22
C PRO A 630 16.08 40.82 28.08
N LYS A 631 14.76 40.94 27.98
CA LYS A 631 13.99 40.32 26.89
C LYS A 631 14.41 40.85 25.51
N HIS A 632 14.57 42.17 25.37
CA HIS A 632 14.92 42.77 24.09
C HIS A 632 16.36 42.45 23.68
N ALA A 633 17.30 42.52 24.62
CA ALA A 633 18.70 42.15 24.40
C ALA A 633 18.84 40.68 23.97
N LEU A 634 18.15 39.76 24.67
CA LEU A 634 18.26 38.32 24.40
C LEU A 634 17.62 37.92 23.06
N ASN A 635 16.54 38.61 22.66
CA ASN A 635 15.98 38.44 21.32
C ASN A 635 16.96 38.88 20.22
N GLN A 636 17.68 39.99 20.40
CA GLN A 636 18.70 40.42 19.43
C GLN A 636 19.85 39.41 19.33
N LEU A 637 20.18 38.76 20.44
CA LEU A 637 21.21 37.71 20.50
C LEU A 637 20.73 36.34 20.02
N GLN A 638 19.43 36.17 19.76
CA GLN A 638 18.81 34.86 19.50
C GLN A 638 19.07 33.83 20.62
N VAL A 639 19.16 34.30 21.87
CA VAL A 639 19.43 33.47 23.06
C VAL A 639 18.12 33.18 23.78
N PRO A 640 17.85 31.92 24.19
CA PRO A 640 16.69 31.60 25.02
C PRO A 640 16.62 32.45 26.29
N TYR A 641 15.46 33.03 26.61
CA TYR A 641 15.30 33.97 27.72
C TYR A 641 15.87 33.45 29.05
N ILE A 642 15.58 32.19 29.40
CA ILE A 642 16.09 31.55 30.63
C ILE A 642 17.62 31.50 30.63
N LEU A 643 18.23 30.99 29.54
CA LEU A 643 19.68 30.97 29.39
C LEU A 643 20.24 32.39 29.47
N GLY A 644 19.60 33.35 28.83
CA GLY A 644 19.99 34.74 28.90
C GLY A 644 20.01 35.31 30.31
N MET A 645 19.00 34.98 31.12
CA MET A 645 18.95 35.37 32.52
C MET A 645 20.06 34.68 33.35
N GLU A 646 20.41 33.44 33.04
CA GLU A 646 21.55 32.74 33.65
C GLU A 646 22.89 33.39 33.25
N LEU A 647 23.07 33.75 31.98
CA LEU A 647 24.27 34.47 31.50
C LEU A 647 24.44 35.83 32.14
N ILE A 648 23.32 36.53 32.34
CA ILE A 648 23.25 37.79 33.07
C ILE A 648 23.61 37.57 34.54
N ALA A 649 23.04 36.56 35.19
CA ALA A 649 23.34 36.22 36.59
C ALA A 649 24.80 35.80 36.80
N ALA A 650 25.40 35.13 35.83
CA ALA A 650 26.80 34.74 35.81
C ALA A 650 27.76 35.87 35.39
N GLY A 651 27.24 37.06 35.07
CA GLY A 651 28.04 38.22 34.65
C GLY A 651 28.72 38.09 33.29
N ILE A 652 28.34 37.09 32.49
CA ILE A 652 28.90 36.83 31.15
C ILE A 652 28.29 37.77 30.12
N LEU A 653 27.01 38.08 30.30
CA LEU A 653 26.31 39.12 29.56
C LEU A 653 26.13 40.30 30.53
N PRO A 654 27.01 41.33 30.46
CA PRO A 654 27.03 42.41 31.45
C PRO A 654 25.69 43.11 31.54
N SER A 655 25.24 43.32 32.77
CA SER A 655 24.03 44.07 33.06
C SER A 655 24.26 45.02 34.21
N GLU A 656 23.66 46.19 34.16
CA GLU A 656 23.61 47.12 35.29
C GLU A 656 22.27 47.01 35.99
N ASP A 657 22.31 46.84 37.31
CA ASP A 657 21.14 47.00 38.17
C ASP A 657 20.99 48.50 38.47
N ASN A 658 19.91 49.10 37.99
CA ASN A 658 19.54 50.47 38.36
C ASN A 658 18.24 50.48 39.16
N SER A 659 17.78 51.66 39.57
CA SER A 659 16.54 51.82 40.34
C SER A 659 15.28 51.28 39.65
N ARG A 660 15.37 50.83 38.40
CA ARG A 660 14.29 50.28 37.56
C ARG A 660 14.54 48.82 37.16
N GLY A 661 15.44 48.14 37.84
CA GLY A 661 15.79 46.74 37.61
C GLY A 661 16.97 46.55 36.65
N ARG A 662 17.21 45.30 36.29
CA ARG A 662 18.37 44.88 35.50
C ARG A 662 18.24 45.32 34.04
N ARG A 663 19.29 45.95 33.48
CA ARG A 663 19.35 46.48 32.12
C ARG A 663 20.67 46.13 31.44
N LEU A 664 20.64 46.02 30.11
CA LEU A 664 21.82 45.74 29.30
C LEU A 664 22.07 46.89 28.34
N SER A 665 23.32 47.33 28.18
CA SER A 665 23.64 48.32 27.16
C SER A 665 23.66 47.66 25.77
N GLU A 666 23.36 48.42 24.72
CA GLU A 666 23.54 47.94 23.34
C GLU A 666 25.00 47.53 23.07
N GLU A 667 25.95 48.20 23.72
CA GLU A 667 27.38 47.87 23.66
C GLU A 667 27.67 46.49 24.24
N ALA A 668 27.09 46.13 25.40
CA ALA A 668 27.22 44.80 25.99
C ALA A 668 26.63 43.70 25.10
N VAL A 669 25.52 43.98 24.40
CA VAL A 669 24.92 43.06 23.43
C VAL A 669 25.83 42.88 22.21
N SER A 670 26.38 43.98 21.69
CA SER A 670 27.30 43.96 20.55
C SER A 670 28.60 43.22 20.88
N GLU A 671 29.18 43.47 22.05
CA GLU A 671 30.38 42.79 22.55
C GLU A 671 30.14 41.30 22.76
N PHE A 672 29.00 40.92 23.35
CA PHE A 672 28.62 39.52 23.50
C PHE A 672 28.52 38.82 22.15
N ARG A 673 27.88 39.45 21.16
CA ARG A 673 27.78 38.90 19.81
C ARG A 673 29.14 38.82 19.12
N ALA A 674 30.02 39.78 19.32
CA ALA A 674 31.38 39.72 18.77
C ALA A 674 32.20 38.55 19.37
N ARG A 675 31.95 38.22 20.64
CA ARG A 675 32.70 37.21 21.39
C ARG A 675 32.15 35.79 21.30
N TYR A 676 30.83 35.63 21.17
CA TYR A 676 30.18 34.32 21.20
C TYR A 676 29.31 34.07 19.96
N LEU A 677 29.30 32.81 19.51
CA LEU A 677 28.46 32.27 18.43
C LEU A 677 27.37 31.41 19.06
N THR A 678 26.10 31.63 18.70
CA THR A 678 25.00 30.79 19.18
C THR A 678 24.87 29.51 18.36
N THR A 679 24.22 28.48 18.91
CA THR A 679 23.95 27.23 18.17
C THR A 679 23.05 27.40 16.96
N VAL A 680 22.18 28.42 16.97
CA VAL A 680 21.31 28.72 15.84
C VAL A 680 22.15 29.28 14.71
N GLU A 681 22.99 30.27 15.01
CA GLU A 681 23.92 30.89 14.07
C GLU A 681 24.93 29.86 13.50
N ALA A 682 25.43 28.95 14.34
CA ALA A 682 26.27 27.84 13.88
C ALA A 682 25.55 26.88 12.92
N GLY A 683 24.27 26.58 13.16
CA GLY A 683 23.46 25.74 12.27
C GLY A 683 23.28 26.36 10.89
N GLU A 684 23.04 27.67 10.84
CA GLU A 684 22.92 28.43 9.59
C GLU A 684 24.22 28.38 8.78
N LEU A 685 25.37 28.59 9.43
CA LEU A 685 26.69 28.56 8.77
C LEU A 685 27.10 27.16 8.27
N LEU A 686 26.60 26.08 8.89
CA LEU A 686 26.84 24.69 8.49
C LEU A 686 25.75 24.11 7.55
N GLY A 687 24.71 24.89 7.22
CA GLY A 687 23.58 24.40 6.43
C GLY A 687 22.81 23.25 7.09
N CYS A 688 22.70 23.23 8.42
CA CYS A 688 22.07 22.14 9.17
C CYS A 688 21.25 22.63 10.38
N THR A 689 20.64 21.69 11.13
CA THR A 689 19.86 22.04 12.34
C THR A 689 20.78 22.40 13.52
N ALA A 690 20.32 23.27 14.42
CA ALA A 690 21.08 23.67 15.62
C ALA A 690 21.57 22.46 16.45
N GLN A 691 20.75 21.40 16.59
CA GLN A 691 21.15 20.19 17.31
C GLN A 691 22.30 19.43 16.62
N LYS A 692 22.31 19.41 15.29
CA LYS A 692 23.39 18.79 14.52
C LYS A 692 24.67 19.64 14.62
N ALA A 693 24.56 20.97 14.57
CA ALA A 693 25.68 21.87 14.78
C ALA A 693 26.31 21.68 16.18
N ILE A 694 25.51 21.50 17.23
CA ILE A 694 26.01 21.18 18.59
C ILE A 694 26.89 19.93 18.57
N ASN A 695 26.42 18.86 17.92
CA ASN A 695 27.17 17.60 17.89
C ASN A 695 28.48 17.76 17.12
N LEU A 696 28.45 18.40 15.96
CA LEU A 696 29.63 18.64 15.13
C LEU A 696 30.68 19.51 15.83
N LEU A 697 30.28 20.60 16.48
CA LEU A 697 31.21 21.47 17.22
C LEU A 697 31.78 20.79 18.47
N ARG A 698 30.99 19.93 19.14
CA ARG A 698 31.46 19.12 20.27
C ARG A 698 32.49 18.07 19.84
N GLU A 699 32.32 17.46 18.67
CA GLU A 699 33.29 16.53 18.09
C GLU A 699 34.63 17.20 17.81
N GLN A 700 34.62 18.49 17.45
CA GLN A 700 35.82 19.33 17.30
C GLN A 700 36.44 19.76 18.65
N LYS A 701 35.97 19.20 19.78
CA LYS A 701 36.41 19.49 21.15
C LYS A 701 36.30 20.98 21.51
N LEU A 702 35.42 21.72 20.84
CA LEU A 702 35.16 23.10 21.22
C LEU A 702 34.37 23.12 22.54
N VAL A 703 34.94 23.79 23.53
CA VAL A 703 34.28 24.00 24.82
C VAL A 703 33.33 25.19 24.65
N ALA A 704 32.04 24.92 24.82
CA ALA A 704 30.99 25.91 24.72
C ALA A 704 30.94 26.74 26.01
N GLY A 705 31.43 27.98 25.97
CA GLY A 705 31.36 28.93 27.08
C GLY A 705 31.76 28.35 28.45
N PRO A 706 31.29 28.93 29.57
CA PRO A 706 31.39 28.28 30.87
C PRO A 706 30.67 26.93 30.90
N PRO A 707 31.11 25.98 31.75
CA PRO A 707 30.71 24.56 31.70
C PRO A 707 29.19 24.32 31.68
N ASP A 708 28.44 25.16 32.38
CA ASP A 708 26.99 25.04 32.57
C ASP A 708 26.18 25.40 31.31
N TYR A 709 26.81 26.01 30.29
CA TYR A 709 26.16 26.52 29.08
C TYR A 709 26.55 25.77 27.80
N SER A 710 27.13 24.58 27.96
CA SER A 710 27.84 23.80 26.93
C SER A 710 26.99 23.34 25.72
N GLY A 711 25.71 23.69 25.68
CA GLY A 711 24.78 23.38 24.61
C GLY A 711 24.32 24.56 23.77
N TYR A 712 24.79 25.79 24.01
CA TYR A 712 24.15 26.98 23.41
C TYR A 712 25.09 28.08 22.91
N LEU A 713 26.34 28.17 23.41
CA LEU A 713 27.27 29.26 23.09
C LEU A 713 28.67 28.73 22.86
N TYR A 714 29.33 29.20 21.80
CA TYR A 714 30.73 28.89 21.52
C TYR A 714 31.52 30.19 21.43
N GLU A 715 32.81 30.18 21.78
CA GLU A 715 33.68 31.31 21.47
C GLU A 715 33.75 31.47 19.95
N ARG A 716 33.46 32.68 19.47
CA ARG A 716 33.09 32.91 18.07
C ARG A 716 34.23 32.62 17.12
N LYS A 717 35.45 33.01 17.46
CA LYS A 717 36.63 32.77 16.63
C LYS A 717 36.89 31.28 16.45
N SER A 718 36.91 30.54 17.55
CA SER A 718 37.18 29.10 17.58
C SER A 718 36.08 28.30 16.85
N ALA A 719 34.82 28.73 16.97
CA ALA A 719 33.69 28.12 16.29
C ALA A 719 33.75 28.34 14.76
N LEU A 720 34.06 29.55 14.31
CA LEU A 720 34.20 29.85 12.87
C LEU A 720 35.35 29.06 12.24
N GLU A 721 36.50 28.96 12.91
CA GLU A 721 37.64 28.14 12.46
C GLU A 721 37.31 26.64 12.38
N ALA A 722 36.42 26.14 13.25
CA ALA A 722 35.95 24.75 13.17
C ALA A 722 34.91 24.56 12.05
N ILE A 723 34.01 25.51 11.86
CA ILE A 723 33.01 25.48 10.77
C ILE A 723 33.70 25.54 9.40
N GLU A 724 34.73 26.37 9.26
CA GLU A 724 35.52 26.46 8.02
C GLU A 724 36.22 25.12 7.71
N ARG A 725 36.79 24.45 8.72
CA ARG A 725 37.34 23.09 8.58
C ARG A 725 36.29 22.07 8.17
N LEU A 726 35.12 22.08 8.81
CA LEU A 726 34.01 21.18 8.49
C LEU A 726 33.42 21.40 7.08
N ASN A 727 33.49 22.63 6.56
CA ASN A 727 33.00 22.99 5.22
C ASN A 727 34.03 22.75 4.11
N SER A 728 35.32 22.69 4.42
CA SER A 728 36.34 22.27 3.46
C SER A 728 36.16 20.77 3.19
N VAL A 729 35.91 20.38 1.93
CA VAL A 729 35.79 18.96 1.53
C VAL A 729 37.16 18.31 1.62
N VAL A 730 37.57 18.01 2.84
CA VAL A 730 38.62 17.06 3.15
C VAL A 730 37.89 15.75 3.37
N VAL A 731 38.18 14.76 2.52
CA VAL A 731 37.81 13.37 2.78
C VAL A 731 38.53 12.97 4.06
N GLU A 732 37.83 13.08 5.19
CA GLU A 732 38.40 12.73 6.49
C GLU A 732 38.66 11.22 6.50
N GLU A 733 39.94 10.85 6.62
CA GLU A 733 40.29 9.48 6.97
C GLU A 733 39.63 9.16 8.32
N PRO A 734 38.91 8.04 8.46
CA PRO A 734 38.31 7.67 9.73
C PRO A 734 39.39 7.70 10.83
N PRO A 735 39.11 8.24 12.03
CA PRO A 735 40.10 8.50 13.05
C PRO A 735 40.97 7.26 13.32
N ARG A 736 42.29 7.45 13.27
CA ARG A 736 43.25 6.41 13.67
C ARG A 736 43.23 6.34 15.18
N PHE A 737 43.00 5.15 15.72
CA PHE A 737 43.00 4.93 17.17
C PHE A 737 44.42 4.59 17.60
N GLU A 738 45.00 5.44 18.44
CA GLU A 738 46.22 5.10 19.18
C GLU A 738 45.82 4.22 20.36
N PHE A 739 46.38 3.02 20.41
CA PHE A 739 46.26 2.13 21.56
C PHE A 739 47.61 2.03 22.26
N ASP A 740 47.59 1.89 23.58
CA ASP A 740 48.81 1.49 24.31
C ASP A 740 49.20 0.06 23.86
N PRO A 741 50.44 -0.17 23.39
CA PRO A 741 50.89 -1.48 22.91
C PRO A 741 50.70 -2.61 23.94
N ASP A 742 50.74 -2.29 25.22
CA ASP A 742 50.60 -3.24 26.32
C ASP A 742 49.14 -3.43 26.75
N GLU A 743 48.19 -2.69 26.15
CA GLU A 743 46.78 -2.80 26.47
C GLU A 743 46.15 -4.08 25.89
N HIS A 744 45.39 -4.75 26.75
CA HIS A 744 44.70 -5.99 26.43
C HIS A 744 43.20 -5.76 26.34
N ILE A 745 42.62 -5.98 25.16
CA ILE A 745 41.24 -5.65 24.86
C ILE A 745 40.39 -6.92 24.86
N THR A 746 39.23 -6.90 25.51
CA THR A 746 38.30 -8.03 25.52
C THR A 746 37.48 -8.11 24.22
N ALA A 747 36.94 -9.28 23.90
CA ALA A 747 36.05 -9.45 22.74
C ALA A 747 34.83 -8.50 22.76
N SER A 748 34.32 -8.12 23.93
CA SER A 748 33.19 -7.20 24.05
C SER A 748 33.58 -5.78 23.65
N GLN A 749 34.74 -5.32 24.10
CA GLN A 749 35.30 -4.02 23.74
C GLN A 749 35.60 -3.94 22.24
N ILE A 750 36.12 -5.02 21.62
CA ILE A 750 36.31 -5.07 20.16
C ILE A 750 34.97 -4.93 19.42
N THR A 751 33.92 -5.61 19.90
CA THR A 751 32.58 -5.48 19.29
C THR A 751 32.06 -4.06 19.35
N GLU A 752 32.30 -3.36 20.47
CA GLU A 752 31.92 -1.96 20.62
C GLU A 752 32.75 -1.02 19.73
N LEU A 753 34.07 -1.21 19.68
CA LEU A 753 34.99 -0.37 18.92
C LEU A 753 34.86 -0.52 17.41
N VAL A 754 34.67 -1.74 16.90
CA VAL A 754 34.75 -2.06 15.46
C VAL A 754 33.38 -2.44 14.87
N GLY A 755 32.38 -2.67 15.71
CA GLY A 755 31.04 -3.09 15.28
C GLY A 755 31.00 -4.51 14.71
N ILE A 756 31.99 -5.36 15.02
CA ILE A 756 32.02 -6.77 14.62
C ILE A 756 31.60 -7.67 15.78
N ASN A 757 30.70 -8.61 15.53
CA ASN A 757 30.22 -9.50 16.58
C ASN A 757 31.30 -10.51 17.02
N ARG A 758 31.08 -11.14 18.18
CA ARG A 758 31.99 -12.14 18.76
C ARG A 758 32.31 -13.32 17.84
N ASP A 759 31.34 -13.80 17.05
CA ASP A 759 31.58 -14.88 16.08
C ASP A 759 32.65 -14.45 15.04
N THR A 760 32.59 -13.19 14.59
CA THR A 760 33.56 -12.60 13.68
C THR A 760 34.95 -12.45 14.33
N ILE A 761 35.03 -12.04 15.59
CA ILE A 761 36.30 -11.90 16.31
C ILE A 761 37.02 -13.27 16.41
N THR A 762 36.29 -14.32 16.79
CA THR A 762 36.84 -15.68 16.83
C THR A 762 37.27 -16.18 15.44
N PHE A 763 36.59 -15.73 14.37
CA PHE A 763 37.03 -16.02 13.00
C PHE A 763 38.34 -15.30 12.66
N LEU A 764 38.47 -14.01 12.98
CA LEU A 764 39.69 -13.24 12.75
C LEU A 764 40.88 -13.82 13.52
N GLU A 765 40.63 -14.29 14.75
CA GLU A 765 41.61 -15.02 15.55
C GLU A 765 42.10 -16.30 14.85
N LYS A 766 41.16 -17.13 14.38
CA LYS A 766 41.50 -18.37 13.63
C LYS A 766 42.24 -18.11 12.33
N LYS A 767 42.09 -16.92 11.75
CA LYS A 767 42.81 -16.49 10.55
C LYS A 767 44.18 -15.88 10.85
N GLY A 768 44.55 -15.76 12.13
CA GLY A 768 45.80 -15.14 12.56
C GLY A 768 45.83 -13.62 12.35
N LEU A 769 44.67 -13.00 12.12
CA LEU A 769 44.56 -11.54 11.99
C LEU A 769 44.48 -10.85 13.35
N LEU A 770 44.06 -11.59 14.38
CA LEU A 770 44.13 -11.22 15.78
C LEU A 770 44.75 -12.39 16.55
N SER A 771 45.48 -12.12 17.61
CA SER A 771 45.93 -13.13 18.58
C SER A 771 45.23 -12.89 19.90
N SER A 772 44.97 -13.98 20.63
CA SER A 772 44.37 -13.90 21.95
C SER A 772 45.22 -14.61 23.01
N ALA A 773 45.19 -14.07 24.22
CA ALA A 773 45.71 -14.71 25.43
C ALA A 773 44.54 -14.99 26.38
N ARG A 774 44.59 -16.12 27.07
CA ARG A 774 43.54 -16.52 28.03
C ARG A 774 44.01 -16.22 29.46
N GLN A 775 43.33 -15.31 30.14
CA GLN A 775 43.58 -14.98 31.55
C GLN A 775 42.24 -14.97 32.30
N GLY A 776 42.15 -15.67 33.43
CA GLY A 776 40.92 -15.71 34.23
C GLY A 776 39.68 -16.26 33.51
N GLY A 777 39.85 -17.05 32.44
CA GLY A 777 38.75 -17.58 31.63
C GLY A 777 38.19 -16.62 30.57
N GLN A 778 38.71 -15.39 30.49
CA GLN A 778 38.41 -14.44 29.42
C GLN A 778 39.51 -14.46 28.35
N PHE A 779 39.14 -14.07 27.13
CA PHE A 779 40.07 -13.91 26.01
C PHE A 779 40.39 -12.42 25.85
N TYR A 780 41.67 -12.11 25.89
CA TYR A 780 42.22 -10.79 25.68
C TYR A 780 42.96 -10.76 24.36
N PHE A 781 42.83 -9.69 23.60
CA PHE A 781 43.45 -9.52 22.29
C PHE A 781 44.45 -8.38 22.34
N SER A 782 45.52 -8.48 21.55
CA SER A 782 46.52 -7.42 21.41
C SER A 782 45.90 -6.17 20.77
N ALA A 783 46.00 -5.04 21.46
CA ALA A 783 45.54 -3.76 20.93
C ALA A 783 46.31 -3.34 19.66
N THR A 784 47.61 -3.62 19.59
CA THR A 784 48.45 -3.37 18.41
C THR A 784 47.96 -4.14 17.18
N GLN A 785 47.56 -5.41 17.33
CA GLN A 785 47.02 -6.18 16.21
C GLN A 785 45.63 -5.71 15.80
N LEU A 786 44.82 -5.25 16.76
CA LEU A 786 43.53 -4.64 16.45
C LEU A 786 43.71 -3.32 15.68
N ALA A 787 44.71 -2.51 16.06
CA ALA A 787 45.08 -1.29 15.35
C ALA A 787 45.48 -1.61 13.90
N ALA A 788 46.43 -2.54 13.72
CA ALA A 788 46.87 -2.99 12.39
C ALA A 788 45.71 -3.58 11.56
N PHE A 789 44.78 -4.29 12.20
CA PHE A 789 43.57 -4.78 11.54
C PHE A 789 42.70 -3.62 11.03
N ARG A 790 42.47 -2.57 11.84
CA ARG A 790 41.64 -1.40 11.45
C ARG A 790 42.31 -0.47 10.44
N GLU A 791 43.65 -0.46 10.41
CA GLU A 791 44.40 0.21 9.33
C GLU A 791 44.12 -0.44 7.99
N ARG A 792 43.99 -1.77 7.95
CA ARG A 792 43.79 -2.52 6.70
C ARG A 792 42.33 -2.79 6.35
N TYR A 793 41.45 -2.86 7.33
CA TYR A 793 40.07 -3.33 7.15
C TYR A 793 39.03 -2.44 7.85
N LEU A 794 37.83 -2.35 7.25
CA LEU A 794 36.68 -1.65 7.81
C LEU A 794 35.60 -2.65 8.23
N GLY A 795 35.20 -2.61 9.51
CA GLY A 795 34.05 -3.34 10.06
C GLY A 795 32.73 -2.62 9.85
N GLY A 796 31.62 -3.23 10.29
CA GLY A 796 30.27 -2.69 10.05
C GLY A 796 30.06 -1.28 10.61
N ARG A 797 30.68 -0.94 11.75
CA ARG A 797 30.62 0.40 12.33
C ARG A 797 31.53 1.38 11.57
N ASP A 798 32.77 0.97 11.28
CA ASP A 798 33.72 1.81 10.53
C ASP A 798 33.19 2.15 9.13
N VAL A 799 32.45 1.25 8.49
CA VAL A 799 31.81 1.51 7.19
C VAL A 799 30.72 2.58 7.33
N VAL A 800 29.88 2.51 8.37
CA VAL A 800 28.85 3.53 8.59
C VAL A 800 29.47 4.90 8.88
N GLU A 801 30.53 4.92 9.70
CA GLU A 801 31.27 6.15 10.02
C GLU A 801 31.96 6.71 8.76
N ALA A 802 32.61 5.87 7.95
CA ALA A 802 33.22 6.27 6.70
C ALA A 802 32.19 6.82 5.70
N LEU A 803 30.99 6.22 5.61
CA LEU A 803 29.91 6.72 4.76
C LEU A 803 29.31 8.03 5.29
N ALA A 804 29.27 8.21 6.61
CA ALA A 804 28.78 9.44 7.22
C ALA A 804 29.74 10.61 7.05
N ALA A 805 31.05 10.34 7.09
CA ALA A 805 32.09 11.35 6.88
C ALA A 805 32.23 11.73 5.40
N ASN A 806 32.00 10.79 4.48
CA ASN A 806 32.40 10.95 3.07
C ASN A 806 31.25 10.98 2.07
N THR A 807 29.99 10.91 2.50
CA THR A 807 28.83 10.96 1.59
C THR A 807 27.77 11.92 2.08
N LYS A 808 26.99 12.50 1.16
CA LYS A 808 25.84 13.35 1.51
C LYS A 808 24.62 12.55 2.01
N ASP A 809 24.64 11.22 1.92
CA ASP A 809 23.53 10.31 2.24
C ASP A 809 23.91 9.27 3.33
N PRO A 810 24.17 9.70 4.58
CA PRO A 810 24.65 8.83 5.67
C PRO A 810 23.68 7.70 6.07
N GLY A 811 22.42 7.77 5.63
CA GLY A 811 21.37 6.79 5.96
C GLY A 811 21.35 5.53 5.08
N MET A 812 22.22 5.42 4.08
CA MET A 812 22.21 4.25 3.19
C MET A 812 22.69 2.98 3.89
N ASN A 813 22.06 1.84 3.55
CA ASN A 813 22.47 0.54 4.07
C ASN A 813 23.87 0.17 3.52
N PRO A 814 24.88 -0.06 4.38
CA PRO A 814 26.25 -0.39 3.97
C PRO A 814 26.37 -1.56 2.99
N VAL A 815 25.55 -2.59 3.16
CA VAL A 815 25.60 -3.83 2.36
C VAL A 815 25.04 -3.60 0.97
N TRP A 816 24.00 -2.77 0.85
CA TRP A 816 23.46 -2.39 -0.44
C TRP A 816 24.43 -1.46 -1.18
N PHE A 817 25.01 -0.51 -0.45
CA PHE A 817 25.96 0.46 -0.99
C PHE A 817 27.23 -0.22 -1.52
N SER A 818 27.83 -1.13 -0.74
CA SER A 818 29.02 -1.86 -1.17
C SER A 818 28.79 -2.71 -2.43
N LYS A 819 27.60 -3.34 -2.55
CA LYS A 819 27.22 -4.09 -3.76
C LYS A 819 27.07 -3.19 -4.98
N ARG A 820 26.51 -1.98 -4.81
CA ARG A 820 26.38 -0.99 -5.87
C ARG A 820 27.75 -0.54 -6.40
N LEU A 821 28.73 -0.40 -5.49
CA LEU A 821 30.11 -0.05 -5.85
C LEU A 821 30.93 -1.23 -6.40
N GLY A 822 30.34 -2.43 -6.50
CA GLY A 822 31.08 -3.63 -6.92
C GLY A 822 32.18 -4.06 -5.95
N LEU A 823 32.17 -3.54 -4.72
CA LEU A 823 33.18 -3.85 -3.71
C LEU A 823 33.04 -5.31 -3.26
N LYS A 824 34.15 -6.05 -3.38
CA LYS A 824 34.27 -7.38 -2.79
C LYS A 824 34.63 -7.21 -1.32
N SER A 825 33.83 -7.81 -0.43
CA SER A 825 34.22 -7.89 0.96
C SER A 825 35.46 -8.77 1.10
N ALA A 826 36.46 -8.30 1.84
CA ALA A 826 37.61 -9.12 2.23
C ALA A 826 37.15 -10.35 3.04
N PHE A 827 36.13 -10.15 3.89
CA PHE A 827 35.43 -11.21 4.61
C PHE A 827 33.93 -10.91 4.63
N GLY A 828 33.09 -11.90 4.37
CA GLY A 828 31.64 -11.72 4.32
C GLY A 828 30.88 -13.00 4.63
N PRO A 829 29.56 -13.05 4.42
CA PRO A 829 28.80 -14.28 4.41
C PRO A 829 29.20 -15.17 3.22
N PRO A 830 29.34 -16.50 3.42
CA PRO A 830 28.92 -17.26 4.61
C PRO A 830 29.96 -17.32 5.74
N GLU A 831 31.19 -16.85 5.58
CA GLU A 831 32.31 -17.03 6.53
C GLU A 831 32.14 -16.24 7.84
N ILE A 832 31.55 -15.05 7.78
CA ILE A 832 31.21 -14.21 8.94
C ILE A 832 29.83 -13.55 8.72
N LYS A 833 29.13 -13.19 9.80
CA LYS A 833 27.78 -12.57 9.68
C LYS A 833 27.84 -11.08 9.31
N ALA A 834 29.02 -10.49 9.43
CA ALA A 834 29.31 -9.11 9.05
C ALA A 834 30.01 -9.09 7.69
N TYR A 835 30.03 -7.92 7.05
CA TYR A 835 30.91 -7.66 5.91
C TYR A 835 32.08 -6.84 6.43
N ILE A 836 33.30 -7.24 6.04
CA ILE A 836 34.54 -6.53 6.32
C ILE A 836 35.18 -6.23 4.98
N PHE A 837 35.56 -4.98 4.75
CA PHE A 837 36.14 -4.52 3.48
C PHE A 837 37.59 -4.13 3.67
N ASN A 838 38.40 -4.22 2.61
CA ASN A 838 39.71 -3.57 2.60
C ASN A 838 39.48 -2.05 2.67
N ARG A 839 40.18 -1.38 3.59
CA ARG A 839 39.98 0.04 3.89
C ARG A 839 40.26 0.91 2.67
N ASP A 840 41.41 0.73 2.03
CA ASP A 840 41.83 1.58 0.92
C ASP A 840 40.92 1.39 -0.29
N GLU A 841 40.55 0.13 -0.60
CA GLU A 841 39.61 -0.18 -1.67
C GLU A 841 38.23 0.44 -1.42
N PHE A 842 37.74 0.38 -0.18
CA PHE A 842 36.45 0.94 0.19
C PHE A 842 36.46 2.47 0.10
N VAL A 843 37.47 3.14 0.67
CA VAL A 843 37.60 4.60 0.64
C VAL A 843 37.73 5.11 -0.78
N GLU A 844 38.54 4.46 -1.62
CA GLU A 844 38.70 4.84 -3.02
C GLU A 844 37.39 4.66 -3.81
N ALA A 845 36.66 3.57 -3.57
CA ALA A 845 35.36 3.37 -4.22
C ALA A 845 34.30 4.40 -3.76
N VAL A 846 34.32 4.83 -2.50
CA VAL A 846 33.46 5.92 -2.01
C VAL A 846 33.84 7.25 -2.68
N ARG A 847 35.13 7.54 -2.80
CA ARG A 847 35.62 8.75 -3.51
C ARG A 847 35.18 8.73 -4.96
N GLN A 848 35.39 7.62 -5.66
CA GLN A 848 34.99 7.45 -7.05
C GLN A 848 33.47 7.61 -7.20
N TYR A 849 32.68 7.06 -6.27
CA TYR A 849 31.23 7.23 -6.27
C TYR A 849 30.80 8.69 -6.14
N GLU A 850 31.40 9.47 -5.24
CA GLU A 850 31.06 10.89 -5.09
C GLU A 850 31.49 11.70 -6.31
N VAL A 851 32.63 11.39 -6.93
CA VAL A 851 33.04 11.99 -8.20
C VAL A 851 32.05 11.66 -9.32
N GLU A 852 31.64 10.40 -9.45
CA GLU A 852 30.64 9.96 -10.42
C GLU A 852 29.27 10.58 -10.16
N ARG A 853 28.87 10.70 -8.89
CA ARG A 853 27.62 11.35 -8.47
C ARG A 853 27.64 12.83 -8.82
N GLN A 854 28.72 13.54 -8.51
CA GLN A 854 28.86 14.96 -8.87
C GLN A 854 28.87 15.14 -10.39
N ALA A 855 29.55 14.26 -11.14
CA ALA A 855 29.53 14.27 -12.60
C ALA A 855 28.14 13.96 -13.17
N ASP A 856 27.35 13.07 -12.54
CA ASP A 856 25.96 12.80 -12.92
C ASP A 856 25.03 13.96 -12.55
N GLU A 857 25.26 14.64 -11.43
CA GLU A 857 24.57 15.88 -11.06
C GLU A 857 24.85 16.99 -12.06
N ASP A 858 26.11 17.19 -12.44
CA ASP A 858 26.53 18.17 -13.45
C ASP A 858 26.00 17.80 -14.85
N ARG A 859 25.99 16.51 -15.18
CA ARG A 859 25.38 15.99 -16.41
C ARG A 859 23.87 16.21 -16.38
N GLN A 860 23.17 15.90 -15.30
CA GLN A 860 21.72 16.12 -15.19
C GLN A 860 21.38 17.60 -15.19
N ALA A 861 22.22 18.47 -14.63
CA ALA A 861 22.09 19.92 -14.75
C ALA A 861 22.21 20.36 -16.23
N LYS A 862 23.18 19.82 -16.99
CA LYS A 862 23.29 20.08 -18.43
C LYS A 862 22.13 19.50 -19.24
N ILE A 863 21.68 18.29 -18.92
CA ILE A 863 20.54 17.65 -19.60
C ILE A 863 19.24 18.42 -19.25
N ALA A 864 19.13 19.03 -18.06
CA ALA A 864 17.99 19.87 -17.69
C ALA A 864 17.77 21.07 -18.63
N GLU A 865 18.82 21.51 -19.34
CA GLU A 865 18.74 22.56 -20.36
C GLU A 865 18.30 22.02 -21.74
N ILE A 866 18.39 20.72 -21.98
CA ILE A 866 17.94 20.10 -23.23
C ILE A 866 16.42 19.90 -23.18
N PRO A 867 15.66 20.41 -24.16
CA PRO A 867 14.22 20.18 -24.24
C PRO A 867 13.95 18.68 -24.44
N VAL A 868 13.36 18.06 -23.42
CA VAL A 868 12.98 16.64 -23.43
C VAL A 868 11.47 16.49 -23.34
N LEU A 869 10.94 15.47 -23.99
CA LEU A 869 9.54 15.07 -23.91
C LEU A 869 9.36 14.03 -22.80
N LEU A 870 8.28 14.15 -22.02
CA LEU A 870 7.93 13.13 -21.04
C LEU A 870 7.37 11.89 -21.76
N SER A 871 7.46 10.72 -21.10
CA SER A 871 6.85 9.47 -21.61
C SER A 871 5.39 9.63 -22.07
N ARG A 872 4.62 10.50 -21.41
CA ARG A 872 3.24 10.78 -21.81
C ARG A 872 3.16 11.52 -23.15
N ASP A 873 4.01 12.53 -23.36
CA ASP A 873 4.01 13.37 -24.56
C ASP A 873 4.52 12.57 -25.77
N VAL A 874 5.54 11.73 -25.56
CA VAL A 874 6.00 10.77 -26.58
C VAL A 874 4.91 9.76 -26.90
N GLY A 875 4.13 9.31 -25.91
CA GLY A 875 3.06 8.33 -26.13
C GLY A 875 1.93 8.92 -26.97
N ALA A 876 1.59 10.17 -26.71
CA ALA A 876 0.63 10.92 -27.50
C ALA A 876 1.14 11.18 -28.93
N ARG A 877 2.40 11.62 -29.08
CA ARG A 877 3.02 11.93 -30.37
C ARG A 877 3.15 10.68 -31.26
N LEU A 878 3.70 9.60 -30.72
CA LEU A 878 3.87 8.34 -31.43
C LEU A 878 2.59 7.49 -31.50
N ARG A 879 1.49 7.91 -30.87
CA ARG A 879 0.22 7.14 -30.73
C ARG A 879 0.44 5.72 -30.15
N ILE A 880 1.32 5.59 -29.16
CA ILE A 880 1.62 4.32 -28.49
C ILE A 880 1.17 4.33 -27.02
N VAL A 881 0.66 3.19 -26.55
CA VAL A 881 0.31 2.99 -25.14
C VAL A 881 1.57 2.81 -24.28
N SER A 882 1.49 3.18 -23.00
CA SER A 882 2.64 3.15 -22.07
C SER A 882 3.32 1.78 -21.97
N LYS A 883 2.57 0.69 -22.14
CA LYS A 883 3.12 -0.67 -22.15
C LYS A 883 4.04 -0.92 -23.35
N LEU A 884 3.62 -0.50 -24.55
CA LEU A 884 4.42 -0.64 -25.76
C LEU A 884 5.67 0.26 -25.68
N MET A 885 5.53 1.50 -25.19
CA MET A 885 6.66 2.40 -24.93
C MET A 885 7.72 1.75 -24.04
N ALA A 886 7.31 1.19 -22.90
CA ALA A 886 8.24 0.55 -21.97
C ALA A 886 8.97 -0.65 -22.62
N ASN A 887 8.28 -1.39 -23.49
CA ASN A 887 8.89 -2.47 -24.25
C ASN A 887 9.85 -1.97 -25.34
N LEU A 888 9.55 -0.85 -26.00
CA LEU A 888 10.43 -0.22 -26.99
C LEU A 888 11.73 0.29 -26.36
N VAL A 889 11.63 0.86 -25.16
CA VAL A 889 12.81 1.27 -24.38
C VAL A 889 13.63 0.06 -23.98
N ARG A 890 12.98 -1.01 -23.50
CA ARG A 890 13.68 -2.26 -23.11
C ARG A 890 14.37 -2.94 -24.31
N ALA A 891 13.74 -2.88 -25.48
CA ALA A 891 14.29 -3.44 -26.72
C ALA A 891 15.35 -2.56 -27.40
N GLY A 892 15.60 -1.34 -26.87
CA GLY A 892 16.57 -0.40 -27.46
C GLY A 892 16.12 0.26 -28.76
N ILE A 893 14.85 0.07 -29.16
CA ILE A 893 14.27 0.65 -30.38
C ILE A 893 13.94 2.14 -30.19
N LEU A 894 13.63 2.54 -28.95
CA LEU A 894 13.43 3.94 -28.55
C LEU A 894 14.31 4.23 -27.32
N ARG A 895 15.21 5.21 -27.41
CA ARG A 895 16.15 5.55 -26.34
C ARG A 895 15.52 6.55 -25.37
N GLY A 896 15.26 6.10 -24.14
CA GLY A 896 14.79 6.96 -23.05
C GLY A 896 15.83 7.09 -21.95
N GLU A 897 15.95 8.29 -21.39
CA GLU A 897 16.78 8.57 -20.22
C GLU A 897 15.92 8.64 -18.95
N LYS A 898 16.41 8.13 -17.83
CA LYS A 898 15.67 8.16 -16.57
C LYS A 898 15.97 9.47 -15.83
N ARG A 899 14.95 10.30 -15.58
CA ARG A 899 15.02 11.45 -14.68
C ARG A 899 14.09 11.24 -13.49
N GLY A 900 14.67 10.94 -12.33
CA GLY A 900 13.91 10.57 -11.14
C GLY A 900 13.07 9.29 -11.34
N LEU A 901 11.74 9.42 -11.16
CA LEU A 901 10.79 8.32 -11.37
C LEU A 901 10.25 8.23 -12.81
N SER A 902 10.62 9.17 -13.68
CA SER A 902 10.10 9.28 -15.04
C SER A 902 11.16 8.95 -16.09
N VAL A 903 10.73 8.44 -17.24
CA VAL A 903 11.58 8.32 -18.44
C VAL A 903 11.28 9.49 -19.37
N VAL A 904 12.34 10.18 -19.80
CA VAL A 904 12.29 11.31 -20.73
C VAL A 904 13.00 10.95 -22.03
N PHE A 905 12.63 11.63 -23.11
CA PHE A 905 13.13 11.37 -24.45
C PHE A 905 13.55 12.68 -25.09
N THR A 906 14.67 12.70 -25.82
CA THR A 906 15.03 13.88 -26.62
C THR A 906 14.10 13.99 -27.82
N LEU A 907 13.85 15.22 -28.28
CA LEU A 907 13.04 15.45 -29.48
C LEU A 907 13.61 14.73 -30.71
N GLU A 908 14.95 14.79 -30.86
CA GLU A 908 15.69 14.13 -31.94
C GLU A 908 15.48 12.61 -31.97
N GLU A 909 15.43 11.97 -30.82
CA GLU A 909 15.21 10.52 -30.73
C GLU A 909 13.78 10.12 -31.15
N VAL A 910 12.80 10.94 -30.78
CA VAL A 910 11.40 10.72 -31.19
C VAL A 910 11.26 10.91 -32.69
N GLU A 911 11.88 11.95 -33.27
CA GLU A 911 11.91 12.20 -34.71
C GLU A 911 12.64 11.08 -35.48
N ARG A 912 13.76 10.59 -34.94
CA ARG A 912 14.47 9.43 -35.49
C ARG A 912 13.57 8.19 -35.51
N PHE A 913 12.83 7.94 -34.43
CA PHE A 913 11.87 6.84 -34.36
C PHE A 913 10.77 6.99 -35.43
N GLU A 914 10.14 8.16 -35.54
CA GLU A 914 9.11 8.46 -36.55
C GLU A 914 9.63 8.24 -37.98
N LYS A 915 10.88 8.64 -38.25
CA LYS A 915 11.51 8.48 -39.57
C LYS A 915 11.85 7.04 -39.90
N THR A 916 12.24 6.23 -38.92
CA THR A 916 12.79 4.88 -39.13
C THR A 916 11.70 3.81 -39.09
N TYR A 917 10.68 4.00 -38.25
CA TYR A 917 9.69 2.99 -37.95
C TYR A 917 8.27 3.46 -38.29
N ILE A 918 7.41 2.50 -38.57
CA ILE A 918 5.97 2.71 -38.75
C ILE A 918 5.21 1.70 -37.92
N LEU A 919 4.17 2.17 -37.23
CA LEU A 919 3.29 1.31 -36.45
C LEU A 919 2.25 0.67 -37.36
N ALA A 920 1.76 -0.52 -37.01
CA ALA A 920 0.68 -1.17 -37.77
C ALA A 920 -0.60 -0.31 -37.89
N THR A 921 -0.89 0.56 -36.92
CA THR A 921 -2.00 1.53 -36.98
C THR A 921 -1.76 2.58 -38.06
N GLU A 922 -0.56 3.17 -38.09
CA GLU A 922 -0.15 4.15 -39.09
C GLU A 922 -0.09 3.54 -40.50
N ALA A 923 0.44 2.32 -40.62
CA ALA A 923 0.43 1.56 -41.87
C ALA A 923 -0.99 1.25 -42.36
N SER A 924 -1.96 1.05 -41.46
CA SER A 924 -3.37 0.85 -41.82
C SER A 924 -4.02 2.13 -42.33
N GLU A 925 -3.68 3.28 -41.73
CA GLU A 925 -4.12 4.60 -42.18
C GLU A 925 -3.59 4.89 -43.59
N HIS A 926 -2.33 4.54 -43.87
CA HIS A 926 -1.69 4.71 -45.19
C HIS A 926 -2.46 4.02 -46.33
N ILE A 927 -3.04 2.84 -46.08
CA ILE A 927 -3.86 2.11 -47.06
C ILE A 927 -5.37 2.42 -46.97
N GLY A 928 -5.76 3.45 -46.21
CA GLY A 928 -7.16 3.87 -46.07
C GLY A 928 -8.05 2.83 -45.36
N LYS A 929 -7.48 1.97 -44.50
CA LYS A 929 -8.23 0.96 -43.75
C LYS A 929 -8.22 1.29 -42.26
N LYS A 930 -9.28 0.87 -41.55
CA LYS A 930 -9.34 0.91 -40.09
C LYS A 930 -8.85 -0.42 -39.51
N GLY A 931 -8.03 -0.35 -38.45
CA GLY A 931 -7.59 -1.51 -37.67
C GLY A 931 -6.21 -2.04 -38.07
N SER A 932 -5.29 -2.07 -37.11
CA SER A 932 -3.88 -2.48 -37.28
C SER A 932 -3.71 -3.89 -37.87
N MET A 933 -4.60 -4.84 -37.57
CA MET A 933 -4.50 -6.21 -38.09
C MET A 933 -4.64 -6.30 -39.61
N THR A 934 -5.33 -5.33 -40.24
CA THR A 934 -5.47 -5.28 -41.70
C THR A 934 -4.11 -4.98 -42.36
N ALA A 935 -3.37 -4.00 -41.82
CA ALA A 935 -2.02 -3.69 -42.28
C ALA A 935 -1.03 -4.82 -41.99
N VAL A 936 -1.13 -5.45 -40.81
CA VAL A 936 -0.30 -6.62 -40.46
C VAL A 936 -0.48 -7.74 -41.46
N ALA A 937 -1.73 -8.10 -41.77
CA ALA A 937 -2.03 -9.14 -42.74
C ALA A 937 -1.55 -8.79 -44.15
N ALA A 938 -1.68 -7.52 -44.57
CA ALA A 938 -1.18 -7.04 -45.87
C ALA A 938 0.35 -7.11 -45.94
N LEU A 939 1.06 -6.57 -44.96
CA LEU A 939 2.52 -6.60 -44.89
C LEU A 939 3.07 -8.03 -44.80
N GLN A 940 2.39 -8.92 -44.08
CA GLN A 940 2.77 -10.34 -44.00
C GLN A 940 2.59 -11.06 -45.35
N ARG A 941 1.52 -10.77 -46.10
CA ARG A 941 1.33 -11.29 -47.48
C ARG A 941 2.36 -10.77 -48.46
N LEU A 942 2.82 -9.53 -48.24
CA LEU A 942 3.89 -8.89 -49.01
C LEU A 942 5.31 -9.32 -48.58
N GLY A 943 5.43 -10.21 -47.59
CA GLY A 943 6.72 -10.69 -47.11
C GLY A 943 7.54 -9.67 -46.32
N VAL A 944 6.91 -8.63 -45.76
CA VAL A 944 7.57 -7.63 -44.89
C VAL A 944 7.44 -8.08 -43.42
N PRO A 945 8.51 -8.60 -42.79
CA PRO A 945 8.45 -9.02 -41.40
C PRO A 945 8.41 -7.81 -40.44
N PRO A 946 7.75 -7.94 -39.28
CA PRO A 946 7.87 -6.93 -38.22
C PRO A 946 9.29 -6.94 -37.62
N ILE A 947 9.73 -5.80 -37.09
CA ILE A 947 11.05 -5.64 -36.44
C ILE A 947 11.19 -6.55 -35.22
N ALA A 948 10.09 -6.84 -34.52
CA ALA A 948 10.05 -7.79 -33.42
C ALA A 948 8.67 -8.47 -33.36
N PRO A 949 8.57 -9.70 -32.81
CA PRO A 949 7.30 -10.40 -32.66
C PRO A 949 6.38 -9.71 -31.64
N TYR A 950 5.06 -9.88 -31.83
CA TYR A 950 4.04 -9.28 -30.97
C TYR A 950 4.20 -9.66 -29.49
N SER A 951 4.66 -10.89 -29.22
CA SER A 951 4.92 -11.39 -27.86
C SER A 951 5.95 -10.58 -27.09
N GLU A 952 6.88 -9.92 -27.78
CA GLU A 952 7.96 -9.13 -27.16
C GLU A 952 7.56 -7.69 -26.91
N LEU A 953 6.89 -7.05 -27.88
CA LEU A 953 6.58 -5.62 -27.82
C LEU A 953 5.14 -5.33 -27.37
N GLY A 954 4.19 -6.25 -27.57
CA GLY A 954 2.76 -5.99 -27.38
C GLY A 954 2.14 -5.12 -28.48
N GLY A 955 2.81 -5.02 -29.63
CA GLY A 955 2.39 -4.29 -30.84
C GLY A 955 3.28 -4.68 -32.03
N TYR A 956 2.83 -4.41 -33.25
CA TYR A 956 3.58 -4.65 -34.49
C TYR A 956 4.22 -3.34 -34.99
N ILE A 957 5.52 -3.38 -35.24
CA ILE A 957 6.32 -2.26 -35.74
C ILE A 957 7.13 -2.75 -36.92
N TYR A 958 7.22 -1.94 -37.96
CA TYR A 958 7.91 -2.26 -39.20
C TYR A 958 8.95 -1.18 -39.51
N ASN A 959 9.95 -1.53 -40.32
CA ASN A 959 10.78 -0.52 -40.96
C ASN A 959 9.89 0.32 -41.89
N ARG A 960 9.89 1.65 -41.70
CA ARG A 960 8.98 2.58 -42.38
C ARG A 960 9.11 2.51 -43.90
N GLU A 961 10.34 2.59 -44.41
CA GLU A 961 10.63 2.62 -45.84
C GLU A 961 10.27 1.30 -46.54
N GLN A 962 10.52 0.16 -45.89
CA GLN A 962 10.14 -1.15 -46.43
C GLN A 962 8.62 -1.35 -46.44
N ALA A 963 7.95 -1.01 -45.35
CA ALA A 963 6.51 -1.17 -45.23
C ALA A 963 5.75 -0.26 -46.21
N LEU A 964 6.12 1.02 -46.30
CA LEU A 964 5.47 1.96 -47.23
C LEU A 964 5.66 1.53 -48.69
N ARG A 965 6.89 1.19 -49.11
CA ARG A 965 7.13 0.69 -50.48
C ARG A 965 6.29 -0.54 -50.84
N ALA A 966 6.15 -1.47 -49.90
CA ALA A 966 5.37 -2.68 -50.13
C ALA A 966 3.86 -2.38 -50.21
N LEU A 967 3.35 -1.48 -49.36
CA LEU A 967 1.94 -1.07 -49.35
C LEU A 967 1.58 -0.22 -50.59
N ASP A 968 2.47 0.67 -51.04
CA ASP A 968 2.29 1.49 -52.24
C ASP A 968 2.18 0.61 -53.51
N GLY A 969 2.97 -0.46 -53.58
CA GLY A 969 2.87 -1.48 -54.63
C GLY A 969 1.53 -2.24 -54.63
N LEU A 970 0.88 -2.33 -53.47
CA LEU A 970 -0.44 -2.97 -53.32
C LEU A 970 -1.56 -2.03 -53.81
N THR A 971 -1.46 -0.73 -53.53
CA THR A 971 -2.41 0.27 -54.03
C THR A 971 -2.35 0.46 -55.54
N HIS A 972 -1.18 0.33 -56.16
CA HIS A 972 -1.05 0.43 -57.62
C HIS A 972 -1.64 -0.77 -58.39
N ASN A 973 -1.55 -1.99 -57.85
CA ASN A 973 -2.07 -3.20 -58.51
C ASN A 973 -3.59 -3.41 -58.35
N LEU A 974 -4.22 -2.74 -57.39
CA LEU A 974 -5.69 -2.74 -57.24
C LEU A 974 -6.40 -1.74 -58.17
N TRP A 975 -5.66 -0.79 -58.78
CA TRP A 975 -6.19 0.15 -59.78
C TRP A 975 -5.93 -0.26 -61.23
N SER A 976 -5.16 -1.34 -61.48
CA SER A 976 -5.01 -1.92 -62.83
C SER A 976 -5.94 -3.11 -63.09
N ALA A 977 -6.63 -3.61 -62.05
CA ALA A 977 -7.55 -4.74 -62.11
C ALA A 977 -9.01 -4.39 -61.76
N ALA A 978 -9.31 -3.10 -61.58
CA ALA A 978 -10.65 -2.51 -61.54
C ALA A 978 -10.78 -1.55 -62.72
#